data_AF-A0A840TJH3-F1
#
_entry.id   AF-A0A840TJH3-F1
#
_cell.length_a   1.000
_cell.length_b   1.000
_cell.length_c   1.000
_cell.angle_alpha   90.00
_cell.angle_beta   90.00
_cell.angle_gamma   90.00
#
_symmetry.space_group_name_H-M   'P 1'
#
loop_
_entity.id
_entity.type
_entity.pdbx_description
1 polymer ?
#
loop_
_entity_poly.entity_id
_entity_poly.type
_entity_poly.pdbx_seq_one_letter_code
_entity_poly.pdbx_strand_id
1 'polypeptide(L)'
;MKRLLALFQLFQNMGLRYVAFRSGYELQKRTGLLKRRFPTNPPPLPAGTLPSRAAWRAQEKPFFSSVKNRESFPLSKTSLAVLRQRVEAFYQNRFLFFGATWYTVPDWLTHPDTGYRYATTQHWTEIPDLSPQAGDIKYVWEKARFTFLYDLIRYGHHTGEDQSETALAAIESWIDANPVNRGPHWRCSQEITLRVLNWTFALHYYQSTPALTEARLARILTSIYHQMQHVAANIHFSRIAVRNNHALTETLGLYLVGTLYPFFPESTRWKKQGKRWFEQEVAYQIYEDGTFLQFSMNYHRVVVQLLSWALPLAHRRGDRWAEVVYDRARQSLRFLRACQDPTTGWLPNYGHNDGALFFPLTECPFRDYRPQLLALARALGEPLDYGPGPWGEEAFWLSGGTLAPAPSTPSESDSVIYSFEKGGYYILKDQRTLTFLRCGAYRDRPFQADNLHLDLWVDGENILRDAGTYKYNTDERWLRYFAGTASHNTVGLGDYDQMRKGPRFIWYDWVQKASGTWSQDETTGTFTFEGTFEGFRQLGAGVVHRRRVAKVPGQPHWIVEDTLHNAPPHLPMQQHWHPSEYFFTKYRLQTFTQAGQVLLPQESEGWYSECYGQKVPTRQLTFTTTKRYLRTEIRPR
;
A
#
# COMPACT_ATOMS: atom_id res chain seq x y z
N MET A 1 31.15 12.15 -16.82
CA MET A 1 31.03 12.58 -15.40
C MET A 1 29.64 12.33 -14.78
N LYS A 2 28.53 12.87 -15.31
CA LYS A 2 27.18 12.73 -14.70
C LYS A 2 26.68 11.27 -14.52
N ARG A 3 26.92 10.37 -15.50
CA ARG A 3 26.53 8.95 -15.39
C ARG A 3 27.32 8.17 -14.36
N LEU A 4 28.62 8.44 -14.23
CA LEU A 4 29.49 7.83 -13.20
C LEU A 4 29.08 8.28 -11.79
N LEU A 5 28.75 9.57 -11.64
CA LEU A 5 28.24 10.12 -10.38
C LEU A 5 26.90 9.48 -9.97
N ALA A 6 25.99 9.27 -10.93
CA ALA A 6 24.71 8.61 -10.70
C ALA A 6 24.87 7.12 -10.30
N LEU A 7 25.79 6.40 -10.96
CA LEU A 7 26.14 5.02 -10.59
C LEU A 7 26.76 4.94 -9.20
N PHE A 8 27.64 5.88 -8.87
CA PHE A 8 28.25 5.99 -7.55
C PHE A 8 27.20 6.26 -6.45
N GLN A 9 26.27 7.19 -6.67
CA GLN A 9 25.17 7.45 -5.73
C GLN A 9 24.23 6.24 -5.59
N LEU A 10 23.93 5.52 -6.68
CA LEU A 10 23.15 4.29 -6.59
C LEU A 10 23.88 3.23 -5.76
N PHE A 11 25.20 3.10 -5.93
CA PHE A 11 26.04 2.20 -5.15
C PHE A 11 26.09 2.60 -3.67
N GLN A 12 26.26 3.90 -3.37
CA GLN A 12 26.26 4.43 -2.01
C GLN A 12 24.92 4.19 -1.30
N ASN A 13 23.80 4.45 -1.99
CA ASN A 13 22.47 4.36 -1.39
C ASN A 13 21.96 2.91 -1.27
N MET A 14 22.26 2.04 -2.24
CA MET A 14 21.72 0.66 -2.28
C MET A 14 22.72 -0.41 -1.79
N GLY A 15 24.01 -0.10 -1.75
CA GLY A 15 25.08 -0.98 -1.30
C GLY A 15 25.56 -2.03 -2.32
N LEU A 16 26.75 -2.60 -2.06
CA LEU A 16 27.40 -3.60 -2.93
C LEU A 16 26.55 -4.86 -3.14
N ARG A 17 25.88 -5.34 -2.09
CA ARG A 17 25.04 -6.55 -2.15
C ARG A 17 23.93 -6.41 -3.20
N TYR A 18 23.28 -5.25 -3.25
CA TYR A 18 22.24 -4.96 -4.24
C TYR A 18 22.81 -4.96 -5.66
N VAL A 19 23.90 -4.21 -5.88
CA VAL A 19 24.50 -4.03 -7.21
C VAL A 19 25.03 -5.36 -7.75
N ALA A 20 25.76 -6.13 -6.95
CA ALA A 20 26.28 -7.43 -7.33
C ALA A 20 25.15 -8.41 -7.70
N PHE A 21 24.10 -8.48 -6.88
CA PHE A 21 22.94 -9.32 -7.16
C PHE A 21 22.23 -8.90 -8.46
N ARG A 22 21.94 -7.61 -8.64
CA ARG A 22 21.26 -7.09 -9.85
C ARG A 22 22.06 -7.39 -11.12
N SER A 23 23.36 -7.17 -11.10
CA SER A 23 24.24 -7.46 -12.23
C SER A 23 24.27 -8.95 -12.55
N GLY A 24 24.42 -9.80 -11.53
CA GLY A 24 24.40 -11.26 -11.70
C GLY A 24 23.05 -11.78 -12.20
N TYR A 25 21.94 -11.22 -11.71
CA TYR A 25 20.59 -11.58 -12.14
C TYR A 25 20.34 -11.19 -13.61
N GLU A 26 20.76 -9.99 -14.02
CA GLU A 26 20.66 -9.55 -15.41
C GLU A 26 21.54 -10.38 -16.35
N LEU A 27 22.74 -10.78 -15.91
CA LEU A 27 23.59 -11.71 -16.65
C LEU A 27 22.91 -13.09 -16.82
N GLN A 28 22.35 -13.65 -15.75
CA GLN A 28 21.60 -14.91 -15.81
C GLN A 28 20.36 -14.82 -16.72
N LYS A 29 19.71 -13.66 -16.76
CA LYS A 29 18.59 -13.38 -17.66
C LYS A 29 19.06 -13.42 -19.11
N ARG A 30 20.11 -12.67 -19.46
CA ARG A 30 20.63 -12.54 -20.84
C ARG A 30 21.25 -13.83 -21.39
N THR A 31 21.90 -14.61 -20.53
CA THR A 31 22.51 -15.90 -20.89
C THR A 31 21.50 -17.06 -20.95
N GLY A 32 20.24 -16.83 -20.59
CA GLY A 32 19.20 -17.86 -20.55
C GLY A 32 19.29 -18.81 -19.35
N LEU A 33 20.20 -18.57 -18.40
CA LEU A 33 20.32 -19.37 -17.17
C LEU A 33 19.04 -19.31 -16.32
N LEU A 34 18.38 -18.14 -16.23
CA LEU A 34 17.08 -18.05 -15.57
C LEU A 34 16.03 -18.91 -16.29
N LYS A 35 15.97 -18.87 -17.63
CA LYS A 35 15.04 -19.68 -18.41
C LYS A 35 15.24 -21.18 -18.18
N ARG A 36 16.48 -21.64 -18.00
CA ARG A 36 16.80 -23.03 -17.63
C ARG A 36 16.37 -23.37 -16.19
N ARG A 37 16.55 -22.44 -15.25
CA ARG A 37 16.16 -22.63 -13.84
C ARG A 37 14.64 -22.67 -13.62
N PHE A 38 13.88 -22.04 -14.51
CA PHE A 38 12.42 -21.96 -14.46
C PHE A 38 11.79 -22.64 -15.68
N PRO A 39 11.80 -23.98 -15.76
CA PRO A 39 11.31 -24.70 -16.93
C PRO A 39 9.81 -24.47 -17.15
N THR A 40 9.38 -24.42 -18.42
CA THR A 40 7.96 -24.25 -18.79
C THR A 40 7.15 -25.55 -18.71
N ASN A 41 7.83 -26.68 -18.54
CA ASN A 41 7.23 -27.99 -18.34
C ASN A 41 7.95 -28.68 -17.17
N PRO A 42 7.70 -28.24 -15.92
CA PRO A 42 8.31 -28.87 -14.76
C PRO A 42 7.88 -30.34 -14.64
N PRO A 43 8.70 -31.20 -13.99
CA PRO A 43 8.30 -32.58 -13.75
C PRO A 43 7.00 -32.65 -12.93
N PRO A 44 6.16 -33.67 -13.14
CA PRO A 44 4.96 -33.86 -12.35
C PRO A 44 5.32 -34.13 -10.88
N LEU A 45 4.38 -33.83 -9.99
CA LEU A 45 4.50 -34.23 -8.59
C LEU A 45 4.58 -35.77 -8.49
N PRO A 46 5.38 -36.32 -7.56
CA PRO A 46 5.43 -37.75 -7.32
C PRO A 46 4.03 -38.32 -7.05
N ALA A 47 3.77 -39.55 -7.51
CA ALA A 47 2.49 -40.22 -7.25
C ALA A 47 2.22 -40.32 -5.74
N GLY A 48 0.97 -40.07 -5.33
CA GLY A 48 0.56 -40.09 -3.92
C GLY A 48 0.93 -38.84 -3.11
N THR A 49 1.56 -37.82 -3.72
CA THR A 49 1.88 -36.56 -3.03
C THR A 49 0.64 -35.78 -2.61
N LEU A 50 -0.39 -35.74 -3.46
CA LEU A 50 -1.59 -34.95 -3.22
C LEU A 50 -2.61 -35.76 -2.39
N PRO A 51 -3.30 -35.13 -1.43
CA PRO A 51 -4.35 -35.80 -0.66
C PRO A 51 -5.56 -36.08 -1.55
N SER A 52 -6.35 -37.10 -1.21
CA SER A 52 -7.71 -37.22 -1.72
C SER A 52 -8.58 -36.08 -1.18
N ARG A 53 -9.71 -35.80 -1.82
CA ARG A 53 -10.75 -34.88 -1.34
C ARG A 53 -11.23 -35.26 0.05
N ALA A 54 -11.38 -36.56 0.33
CA ALA A 54 -11.74 -37.03 1.66
C ALA A 54 -10.68 -36.65 2.69
N ALA A 55 -9.39 -36.88 2.38
CA ALA A 55 -8.28 -36.49 3.24
C ALA A 55 -8.17 -34.97 3.40
N TRP A 56 -8.35 -34.18 2.33
CA TRP A 56 -8.40 -32.72 2.36
C TRP A 56 -9.49 -32.21 3.30
N ARG A 57 -10.71 -32.76 3.19
CA ARG A 57 -11.84 -32.41 4.08
C ARG A 57 -11.62 -32.84 5.52
N ALA A 58 -10.89 -33.94 5.74
CA ALA A 58 -10.60 -34.49 7.05
C ALA A 58 -9.44 -33.81 7.77
N GLN A 59 -8.64 -32.96 7.08
CA GLN A 59 -7.58 -32.20 7.74
C GLN A 59 -8.18 -31.33 8.86
N GLU A 60 -7.94 -31.74 10.10
CA GLU A 60 -8.50 -31.09 11.28
C GLU A 60 -7.94 -29.66 11.47
N LYS A 61 -8.87 -28.71 11.64
CA LYS A 61 -8.73 -27.39 12.28
C LYS A 61 -7.94 -26.31 11.49
N PRO A 62 -8.05 -25.04 11.91
CA PRO A 62 -8.99 -24.06 11.38
C PRO A 62 -8.23 -23.05 10.52
N PHE A 63 -8.60 -22.92 9.25
CA PHE A 63 -8.36 -21.69 8.51
C PHE A 63 -9.16 -20.54 9.17
N PHE A 64 -9.26 -19.35 8.55
CA PHE A 64 -10.00 -18.25 9.18
C PHE A 64 -11.44 -18.61 9.54
N SER A 65 -12.15 -19.37 8.69
CA SER A 65 -13.52 -19.81 8.94
C SER A 65 -13.60 -21.35 9.04
N SER A 66 -14.09 -21.86 10.17
CA SER A 66 -14.76 -23.15 10.18
C SER A 66 -16.25 -22.87 10.04
N VAL A 67 -16.79 -23.01 8.82
CA VAL A 67 -18.21 -22.77 8.44
C VAL A 67 -19.14 -23.82 9.08
N LYS A 68 -19.04 -24.02 10.40
CA LYS A 68 -19.95 -24.88 11.16
C LYS A 68 -21.04 -24.08 11.88
N ASN A 69 -20.82 -22.80 12.16
CA ASN A 69 -21.84 -21.94 12.76
C ASN A 69 -22.32 -20.89 11.76
N ARG A 70 -23.64 -20.87 11.53
CA ARG A 70 -24.38 -19.97 10.64
C ARG A 70 -24.55 -18.54 11.22
N GLU A 71 -23.75 -18.14 12.19
CA GLU A 71 -23.80 -16.74 12.63
C GLU A 71 -23.26 -15.89 11.48
N SER A 72 -24.16 -15.15 10.81
CA SER A 72 -23.80 -14.25 9.73
C SER A 72 -23.46 -12.89 10.29
N PHE A 73 -22.44 -12.26 9.71
CA PHE A 73 -22.22 -10.84 9.93
C PHE A 73 -23.47 -10.06 9.49
N PRO A 74 -24.03 -9.14 10.31
CA PRO A 74 -25.24 -8.40 9.97
C PRO A 74 -24.96 -7.37 8.87
N LEU A 75 -25.06 -7.80 7.61
CA LEU A 75 -24.85 -6.95 6.45
C LEU A 75 -26.10 -6.08 6.18
N SER A 76 -25.92 -4.77 5.97
CA SER A 76 -27.03 -3.88 5.65
C SER A 76 -27.64 -4.20 4.27
N LYS A 77 -28.92 -3.87 4.05
CA LYS A 77 -29.57 -4.04 2.73
C LYS A 77 -28.82 -3.31 1.60
N THR A 78 -28.32 -2.11 1.87
CA THR A 78 -27.52 -1.32 0.92
C THR A 78 -26.20 -2.03 0.60
N SER A 79 -25.49 -2.50 1.62
CA SER A 79 -24.23 -3.24 1.46
C SER A 79 -24.45 -4.54 0.66
N LEU A 80 -25.53 -5.28 0.92
CA LEU A 80 -25.87 -6.46 0.14
C LEU A 80 -26.19 -6.14 -1.32
N ALA A 81 -26.87 -5.02 -1.59
CA ALA A 81 -27.17 -4.58 -2.96
C ALA A 81 -25.88 -4.22 -3.74
N VAL A 82 -24.93 -3.52 -3.11
CA VAL A 82 -23.62 -3.21 -3.73
C VAL A 82 -22.83 -4.49 -4.00
N LEU A 83 -22.80 -5.43 -3.05
CA LEU A 83 -22.17 -6.74 -3.23
C LEU A 83 -22.79 -7.51 -4.39
N ARG A 84 -24.13 -7.53 -4.48
CA ARG A 84 -24.86 -8.14 -5.61
C ARG A 84 -24.43 -7.53 -6.95
N GLN A 85 -24.36 -6.19 -7.05
CA GLN A 85 -23.93 -5.52 -8.27
C GLN A 85 -22.50 -5.93 -8.70
N ARG A 86 -21.57 -6.12 -7.76
CA ARG A 86 -20.22 -6.60 -8.08
C ARG A 86 -20.22 -8.04 -8.60
N VAL A 87 -21.05 -8.91 -8.04
CA VAL A 87 -21.22 -10.28 -8.52
C VAL A 87 -21.90 -10.32 -9.90
N GLU A 88 -22.93 -9.51 -10.13
CA GLU A 88 -23.57 -9.36 -11.45
C GLU A 88 -22.57 -8.82 -12.51
N ALA A 89 -21.72 -7.86 -12.13
CA ALA A 89 -20.67 -7.36 -13.00
C ALA A 89 -19.64 -8.45 -13.35
N PHE A 90 -19.27 -9.30 -12.39
CA PHE A 90 -18.40 -10.45 -12.65
C PHE A 90 -18.97 -11.36 -13.75
N TYR A 91 -20.28 -11.67 -13.71
CA TYR A 91 -20.95 -12.47 -14.74
C TYR A 91 -20.96 -11.81 -16.13
N GLN A 92 -20.78 -10.49 -16.19
CA GLN A 92 -20.62 -9.72 -17.44
C GLN A 92 -19.15 -9.53 -17.85
N ASN A 93 -18.20 -10.24 -17.22
CA ASN A 93 -16.75 -10.04 -17.37
C ASN A 93 -16.30 -8.61 -17.03
N ARG A 94 -16.98 -7.94 -16.11
CA ARG A 94 -16.66 -6.59 -15.64
C ARG A 94 -16.05 -6.64 -14.25
N PHE A 95 -14.96 -5.92 -14.07
CA PHE A 95 -14.17 -5.93 -12.84
C PHE A 95 -13.82 -4.50 -12.43
N LEU A 96 -13.88 -4.22 -11.12
CA LEU A 96 -13.47 -2.94 -10.55
C LEU A 96 -11.96 -2.96 -10.30
N PHE A 97 -11.22 -2.20 -11.09
CA PHE A 97 -9.77 -2.12 -10.99
C PHE A 97 -9.37 -1.00 -10.03
N PHE A 98 -8.41 -1.32 -9.15
CA PHE A 98 -7.79 -0.37 -8.22
C PHE A 98 -8.79 0.41 -7.37
N GLY A 99 -9.95 -0.21 -7.10
CA GLY A 99 -11.05 0.37 -6.32
C GLY A 99 -11.82 1.50 -6.99
N ALA A 100 -11.62 1.77 -8.30
CA ALA A 100 -12.13 3.00 -8.92
C ALA A 100 -12.76 2.85 -10.31
N THR A 101 -12.15 2.06 -11.22
CA THR A 101 -12.58 2.04 -12.63
C THR A 101 -13.07 0.66 -13.04
N TRP A 102 -14.28 0.59 -13.59
CA TRP A 102 -14.82 -0.65 -14.15
C TRP A 102 -14.28 -0.90 -15.55
N TYR A 103 -13.70 -2.09 -15.75
CA TYR A 103 -13.25 -2.55 -17.07
C TYR A 103 -13.98 -3.83 -17.47
N THR A 104 -14.33 -3.95 -18.75
CA THR A 104 -14.68 -5.23 -19.36
C THR A 104 -13.39 -5.93 -19.75
N VAL A 105 -13.18 -7.15 -19.23
CA VAL A 105 -11.90 -7.87 -19.36
C VAL A 105 -12.13 -9.15 -20.18
N PRO A 106 -11.70 -9.19 -21.46
CA PRO A 106 -12.09 -10.25 -22.39
C PRO A 106 -11.41 -11.60 -22.09
N ASP A 107 -10.18 -11.59 -21.59
CA ASP A 107 -9.44 -12.79 -21.22
C ASP A 107 -8.45 -12.52 -20.08
N TRP A 108 -7.58 -13.47 -19.75
CA TRP A 108 -6.57 -13.30 -18.69
C TRP A 108 -5.35 -12.49 -19.13
N LEU A 109 -5.15 -12.23 -20.42
CA LEU A 109 -3.86 -11.81 -21.00
C LEU A 109 -3.93 -10.46 -21.70
N THR A 110 -5.12 -9.91 -21.85
CA THR A 110 -5.36 -8.65 -22.56
C THR A 110 -5.40 -7.51 -21.57
N HIS A 111 -4.59 -6.48 -21.82
CA HIS A 111 -4.66 -5.23 -21.09
C HIS A 111 -5.98 -4.52 -21.48
N PRO A 112 -6.91 -4.27 -20.54
CA PRO A 112 -8.25 -3.79 -20.87
C PRO A 112 -8.28 -2.34 -21.39
N ASP A 113 -7.32 -1.51 -20.99
CA ASP A 113 -7.22 -0.11 -21.47
C ASP A 113 -6.61 0.00 -22.88
N THR A 114 -5.49 -0.70 -23.14
CA THR A 114 -4.73 -0.59 -24.41
C THR A 114 -5.14 -1.62 -25.46
N GLY A 115 -5.87 -2.67 -25.07
CA GLY A 115 -6.19 -3.81 -25.93
C GLY A 115 -4.99 -4.74 -26.22
N TYR A 116 -3.81 -4.46 -25.66
CA TYR A 116 -2.62 -5.26 -25.90
C TYR A 116 -2.73 -6.66 -25.28
N ARG A 117 -2.60 -7.70 -26.09
CA ARG A 117 -2.67 -9.10 -25.66
C ARG A 117 -1.28 -9.72 -25.55
N TYR A 118 -0.92 -10.16 -24.35
CA TYR A 118 0.36 -10.83 -24.11
C TYR A 118 0.36 -12.26 -24.66
N ALA A 119 1.50 -12.72 -25.19
CA ALA A 119 1.65 -14.08 -25.71
C ALA A 119 1.74 -15.11 -24.57
N THR A 120 0.92 -16.17 -24.63
CA THR A 120 0.99 -17.32 -23.71
C THR A 120 2.24 -18.16 -23.90
N THR A 121 2.91 -18.02 -25.05
CA THR A 121 4.03 -18.88 -25.40
C THR A 121 5.37 -18.38 -24.89
N GLN A 122 5.44 -17.09 -24.58
CA GLN A 122 6.66 -16.39 -24.18
C GLN A 122 7.07 -16.75 -22.75
N HIS A 123 8.37 -16.95 -22.51
CA HIS A 123 8.85 -17.21 -21.15
C HIS A 123 8.78 -15.94 -20.30
N TRP A 124 8.47 -16.05 -19.01
CA TRP A 124 8.26 -14.88 -18.14
C TRP A 124 9.48 -13.93 -18.07
N THR A 125 10.70 -14.44 -18.29
CA THR A 125 11.92 -13.60 -18.33
C THR A 125 11.99 -12.70 -19.55
N GLU A 126 11.27 -13.02 -20.61
CA GLU A 126 11.25 -12.26 -21.87
C GLU A 126 10.14 -11.20 -21.87
N ILE A 127 9.21 -11.28 -20.91
CA ILE A 127 8.16 -10.28 -20.72
C ILE A 127 8.82 -8.98 -20.21
N PRO A 128 8.67 -7.87 -20.93
CA PRO A 128 9.25 -6.60 -20.52
C PRO A 128 8.49 -6.03 -19.31
N ASP A 129 9.22 -5.40 -18.39
CA ASP A 129 8.61 -4.68 -17.27
C ASP A 129 7.86 -3.43 -17.72
N LEU A 130 8.33 -2.82 -18.80
CA LEU A 130 7.70 -1.69 -19.45
C LEU A 130 7.61 -1.96 -20.95
N SER A 131 6.43 -1.72 -21.50
CA SER A 131 6.22 -1.61 -22.92
C SER A 131 5.30 -0.42 -23.15
N PRO A 132 5.74 0.62 -23.89
CA PRO A 132 4.85 1.71 -24.30
C PRO A 132 3.62 1.19 -25.05
N GLN A 133 3.77 0.10 -25.80
CA GLN A 133 2.68 -0.55 -26.52
C GLN A 133 1.75 -1.33 -25.58
N ALA A 134 2.30 -2.03 -24.59
CA ALA A 134 1.48 -2.86 -23.70
C ALA A 134 0.77 -2.05 -22.61
N GLY A 135 1.31 -0.91 -22.23
CA GLY A 135 0.84 -0.13 -21.08
C GLY A 135 1.38 -0.64 -19.75
N ASP A 136 0.64 -0.40 -18.67
CA ASP A 136 1.00 -0.86 -17.33
C ASP A 136 0.54 -2.30 -17.12
N ILE A 137 1.50 -3.23 -16.99
CA ILE A 137 1.23 -4.66 -16.78
C ILE A 137 0.34 -4.95 -15.56
N LYS A 138 0.25 -4.02 -14.59
CA LYS A 138 -0.66 -4.14 -13.44
C LYS A 138 -2.12 -4.32 -13.83
N TYR A 139 -2.56 -3.72 -14.94
CA TYR A 139 -3.93 -3.90 -15.41
C TYR A 139 -4.20 -5.35 -15.86
N VAL A 140 -3.17 -6.09 -16.29
CA VAL A 140 -3.33 -7.52 -16.57
C VAL A 140 -3.29 -8.32 -15.26
N TRP A 141 -2.44 -7.94 -14.31
CA TRP A 141 -2.34 -8.62 -13.01
C TRP A 141 -3.56 -8.43 -12.10
N GLU A 142 -4.27 -7.30 -12.20
CA GLU A 142 -5.36 -6.95 -11.27
C GLU A 142 -6.44 -8.03 -11.19
N LYS A 143 -7.00 -8.46 -12.33
CA LYS A 143 -7.96 -9.58 -12.38
C LYS A 143 -7.32 -10.88 -11.88
N ALA A 144 -6.05 -11.12 -12.22
CA ALA A 144 -5.33 -12.33 -11.85
C ALA A 144 -4.82 -12.36 -10.39
N ARG A 145 -5.14 -11.35 -9.59
CA ARG A 145 -5.07 -11.42 -8.12
C ARG A 145 -6.26 -12.17 -7.54
N PHE A 146 -7.36 -12.35 -8.28
CA PHE A 146 -8.56 -13.09 -7.82
C PHE A 146 -9.27 -12.46 -6.60
N THR A 147 -9.21 -11.14 -6.45
CA THR A 147 -9.93 -10.43 -5.37
C THR A 147 -11.45 -10.61 -5.46
N PHE A 148 -11.99 -10.79 -6.68
CA PHE A 148 -13.41 -11.09 -6.90
C PHE A 148 -13.89 -12.40 -6.24
N LEU A 149 -12.98 -13.32 -5.87
CA LEU A 149 -13.37 -14.52 -5.11
C LEU A 149 -14.00 -14.14 -3.77
N TYR A 150 -13.57 -13.04 -3.15
CA TYR A 150 -14.16 -12.56 -1.91
C TYR A 150 -15.58 -12.06 -2.11
N ASP A 151 -15.89 -11.43 -3.23
CA ASP A 151 -17.26 -11.02 -3.56
C ASP A 151 -18.17 -12.23 -3.74
N LEU A 152 -17.74 -13.26 -4.48
CA LEU A 152 -18.49 -14.51 -4.67
C LEU A 152 -18.72 -15.25 -3.34
N ILE A 153 -17.69 -15.35 -2.50
CA ILE A 153 -17.77 -16.01 -1.19
C ILE A 153 -18.73 -15.25 -0.27
N ARG A 154 -18.56 -13.93 -0.15
CA ARG A 154 -19.40 -13.09 0.71
C ARG A 154 -20.84 -13.10 0.23
N TYR A 155 -21.07 -12.99 -1.07
CA TYR A 155 -22.41 -13.02 -1.64
C TYR A 155 -23.11 -14.34 -1.33
N GLY A 156 -22.49 -15.48 -1.65
CA GLY A 156 -23.06 -16.78 -1.37
C GLY A 156 -23.25 -17.06 0.13
N HIS A 157 -22.37 -16.54 0.99
CA HIS A 157 -22.53 -16.62 2.45
C HIS A 157 -23.78 -15.87 2.93
N HIS A 158 -24.00 -14.65 2.43
CA HIS A 158 -25.09 -13.78 2.88
C HIS A 158 -26.44 -14.10 2.24
N THR A 159 -26.46 -14.67 1.03
CA THR A 159 -27.71 -15.01 0.32
C THR A 159 -28.08 -16.49 0.40
N GLY A 160 -27.12 -17.36 0.70
CA GLY A 160 -27.28 -18.81 0.60
C GLY A 160 -27.16 -19.36 -0.82
N GLU A 161 -26.89 -18.52 -1.82
CA GLU A 161 -26.65 -18.95 -3.20
C GLU A 161 -25.28 -19.63 -3.36
N ASP A 162 -25.25 -20.81 -3.98
CA ASP A 162 -23.98 -21.52 -4.20
C ASP A 162 -23.17 -20.88 -5.34
N GLN A 163 -22.03 -20.29 -4.98
CA GLN A 163 -21.06 -19.68 -5.92
C GLN A 163 -19.83 -20.57 -6.16
N SER A 164 -19.84 -21.81 -5.66
CA SER A 164 -18.65 -22.67 -5.66
C SER A 164 -18.21 -23.11 -7.05
N GLU A 165 -19.14 -23.48 -7.94
CA GLU A 165 -18.80 -23.82 -9.33
C GLU A 165 -18.19 -22.61 -10.06
N THR A 166 -18.83 -21.44 -9.96
CA THR A 166 -18.34 -20.19 -10.56
C THR A 166 -16.91 -19.86 -10.11
N ALA A 167 -16.66 -19.91 -8.79
CA ALA A 167 -15.35 -19.62 -8.22
C ALA A 167 -14.27 -20.61 -8.68
N LEU A 168 -14.58 -21.91 -8.66
CA LEU A 168 -13.62 -22.96 -9.02
C LEU A 168 -13.36 -23.01 -10.54
N ALA A 169 -14.38 -22.80 -11.37
CA ALA A 169 -14.22 -22.71 -12.82
C ALA A 169 -13.36 -21.51 -13.23
N ALA A 170 -13.48 -20.37 -12.53
CA ALA A 170 -12.61 -19.21 -12.75
C ALA A 170 -11.13 -19.55 -12.48
N ILE A 171 -10.84 -20.28 -11.40
CA ILE A 171 -9.48 -20.76 -11.08
C ILE A 171 -8.96 -21.68 -12.20
N GLU A 172 -9.75 -22.66 -12.63
CA GLU A 172 -9.37 -23.59 -13.70
C GLU A 172 -9.12 -22.88 -15.03
N SER A 173 -9.97 -21.92 -15.39
CA SER A 173 -9.81 -21.15 -16.63
C SER A 173 -8.49 -20.35 -16.65
N TRP A 174 -8.00 -19.89 -15.49
CA TRP A 174 -6.69 -19.26 -15.39
C TRP A 174 -5.58 -20.29 -15.53
N ILE A 175 -5.73 -21.49 -14.95
CA ILE A 175 -4.74 -22.58 -15.09
C ILE A 175 -4.57 -22.94 -16.58
N ASP A 176 -5.67 -23.02 -17.34
CA ASP A 176 -5.64 -23.30 -18.78
C ASP A 176 -4.95 -22.20 -19.58
N ALA A 177 -5.24 -20.93 -19.26
CA ALA A 177 -4.70 -19.80 -20.00
C ALA A 177 -3.24 -19.46 -19.67
N ASN A 178 -2.71 -19.95 -18.53
CA ASN A 178 -1.43 -19.49 -17.98
C ASN A 178 -0.48 -20.64 -17.65
N PRO A 179 0.12 -21.29 -18.67
CA PRO A 179 1.06 -22.39 -18.46
C PRO A 179 2.24 -21.98 -17.57
N VAL A 180 2.81 -22.95 -16.86
CA VAL A 180 3.89 -22.71 -15.89
C VAL A 180 5.05 -21.94 -16.51
N ASN A 181 5.50 -20.88 -15.82
CA ASN A 181 6.62 -20.03 -16.22
C ASN A 181 6.46 -19.33 -17.58
N ARG A 182 5.23 -19.14 -18.08
CA ARG A 182 4.97 -18.44 -19.35
C ARG A 182 3.97 -17.30 -19.19
N GLY A 183 4.14 -16.26 -20.00
CA GLY A 183 3.26 -15.11 -20.02
C GLY A 183 3.43 -14.16 -18.82
N PRO A 184 2.57 -13.13 -18.74
CA PRO A 184 2.77 -11.99 -17.84
C PRO A 184 2.56 -12.35 -16.36
N HIS A 185 1.73 -13.36 -16.06
CA HIS A 185 1.35 -13.70 -14.67
C HIS A 185 2.41 -14.45 -13.87
N TRP A 186 3.50 -14.85 -14.53
CA TRP A 186 4.67 -15.47 -13.91
C TRP A 186 5.83 -14.48 -13.73
N ARG A 187 5.65 -13.21 -14.12
CA ARG A 187 6.71 -12.21 -14.08
C ARG A 187 7.00 -11.69 -12.68
N CYS A 188 5.99 -11.58 -11.82
CA CYS A 188 6.10 -11.01 -10.47
C CYS A 188 5.70 -12.03 -9.40
N SER A 189 6.65 -12.41 -8.55
CA SER A 189 6.44 -13.43 -7.51
C SER A 189 5.47 -12.97 -6.40
N GLN A 190 5.35 -11.67 -6.13
CA GLN A 190 4.30 -11.13 -5.27
C GLN A 190 2.90 -11.42 -5.84
N GLU A 191 2.68 -11.17 -7.13
CA GLU A 191 1.37 -11.40 -7.78
C GLU A 191 0.99 -12.87 -7.78
N ILE A 192 1.97 -13.77 -7.98
CA ILE A 192 1.79 -15.22 -7.82
C ILE A 192 1.35 -15.54 -6.40
N THR A 193 2.04 -14.97 -5.40
CA THR A 193 1.75 -15.24 -4.00
C THR A 193 0.35 -14.75 -3.61
N LEU A 194 -0.04 -13.54 -4.00
CA LEU A 194 -1.37 -12.99 -3.73
C LEU A 194 -2.48 -13.85 -4.33
N ARG A 195 -2.33 -14.26 -5.59
CA ARG A 195 -3.28 -15.18 -6.24
C ARG A 195 -3.40 -16.50 -5.47
N VAL A 196 -2.27 -17.10 -5.08
CA VAL A 196 -2.26 -18.35 -4.31
C VAL A 196 -2.96 -18.16 -2.96
N LEU A 197 -2.76 -17.04 -2.26
CA LEU A 197 -3.46 -16.78 -0.99
C LEU A 197 -4.97 -16.62 -1.19
N ASN A 198 -5.40 -15.93 -2.25
CA ASN A 198 -6.83 -15.77 -2.56
C ASN A 198 -7.47 -17.11 -2.97
N TRP A 199 -6.77 -17.94 -3.74
CA TRP A 199 -7.20 -19.32 -4.04
C TRP A 199 -7.25 -20.19 -2.78
N THR A 200 -6.26 -20.06 -1.90
CA THR A 200 -6.21 -20.78 -0.62
C THR A 200 -7.43 -20.46 0.22
N PHE A 201 -7.83 -19.18 0.29
CA PHE A 201 -9.05 -18.76 0.98
C PHE A 201 -10.29 -19.44 0.39
N ALA A 202 -10.45 -19.40 -0.93
CA ALA A 202 -11.59 -20.03 -1.61
C ALA A 202 -11.62 -21.56 -1.46
N LEU A 203 -10.47 -22.24 -1.54
CA LEU A 203 -10.37 -23.69 -1.37
C LEU A 203 -10.77 -24.15 0.04
N HIS A 204 -10.39 -23.39 1.07
CA HIS A 204 -10.80 -23.67 2.45
C HIS A 204 -12.30 -23.36 2.66
N TYR A 205 -12.81 -22.26 2.09
CA TYR A 205 -14.24 -21.94 2.19
C TYR A 205 -15.12 -22.98 1.51
N TYR A 206 -14.77 -23.37 0.28
CA TYR A 206 -15.50 -24.35 -0.53
C TYR A 206 -15.05 -25.80 -0.32
N GLN A 207 -14.29 -26.12 0.72
CA GLN A 207 -13.68 -27.45 0.90
C GLN A 207 -14.67 -28.63 0.88
N SER A 208 -15.93 -28.38 1.26
CA SER A 208 -16.99 -29.40 1.36
C SER A 208 -17.96 -29.42 0.17
N THR A 209 -17.83 -28.50 -0.79
CA THR A 209 -18.75 -28.44 -1.94
C THR A 209 -18.59 -29.68 -2.84
N PRO A 210 -19.69 -30.23 -3.41
CA PRO A 210 -19.58 -31.27 -4.43
C PRO A 210 -18.84 -30.80 -5.70
N ALA A 211 -18.88 -29.49 -6.01
CA ALA A 211 -18.17 -28.92 -7.16
C ALA A 211 -16.64 -29.09 -7.07
N LEU A 212 -16.06 -29.26 -5.88
CA LEU A 212 -14.64 -29.55 -5.72
C LEU A 212 -14.43 -31.06 -5.86
N THR A 213 -14.29 -31.54 -7.09
CA THR A 213 -14.03 -32.95 -7.39
C THR A 213 -12.56 -33.32 -7.10
N GLU A 214 -12.25 -34.62 -7.01
CA GLU A 214 -10.86 -35.11 -6.85
C GLU A 214 -9.93 -34.56 -7.93
N ALA A 215 -10.35 -34.64 -9.21
CA ALA A 215 -9.56 -34.18 -10.34
C ALA A 215 -9.31 -32.66 -10.29
N ARG A 216 -10.36 -31.89 -9.95
CA ARG A 216 -10.28 -30.43 -9.82
C ARG A 216 -9.38 -30.03 -8.66
N LEU A 217 -9.50 -30.67 -7.50
CA LEU A 217 -8.63 -30.44 -6.35
C LEU A 217 -7.16 -30.73 -6.71
N ALA A 218 -6.88 -31.90 -7.31
CA ALA A 218 -5.54 -32.28 -7.72
C ALA A 218 -4.92 -31.28 -8.71
N ARG A 219 -5.71 -30.82 -9.69
CA ARG A 219 -5.31 -29.83 -10.69
C ARG A 219 -4.96 -28.47 -10.05
N ILE A 220 -5.81 -27.97 -9.15
CA ILE A 220 -5.58 -26.71 -8.45
C ILE A 220 -4.35 -26.80 -7.53
N LEU A 221 -4.22 -27.87 -6.74
CA LEU A 221 -3.07 -28.09 -5.85
C LEU A 221 -1.76 -28.20 -6.63
N THR A 222 -1.76 -28.87 -7.79
CA THR A 222 -0.59 -28.94 -8.67
C THR A 222 -0.18 -27.56 -9.18
N SER A 223 -1.16 -26.72 -9.56
CA SER A 223 -0.89 -25.34 -9.97
C SER A 223 -0.34 -24.50 -8.81
N ILE A 224 -0.91 -24.58 -7.60
CA ILE A 224 -0.39 -23.91 -6.40
C ILE A 224 1.05 -24.32 -6.12
N TYR A 225 1.35 -25.61 -6.22
CA TYR A 225 2.70 -26.12 -6.02
C TYR A 225 3.72 -25.47 -6.97
N HIS A 226 3.48 -25.50 -8.28
CA HIS A 226 4.41 -24.93 -9.26
C HIS A 226 4.55 -23.40 -9.12
N GLN A 227 3.45 -22.72 -8.78
CA GLN A 227 3.46 -21.30 -8.47
C GLN A 227 4.37 -20.98 -7.27
N MET A 228 4.24 -21.73 -6.18
CA MET A 228 5.05 -21.50 -4.98
C MET A 228 6.49 -22.01 -5.10
N GLN A 229 6.73 -23.01 -5.97
CA GLN A 229 8.06 -23.41 -6.38
C GLN A 229 8.78 -22.28 -7.12
N HIS A 230 8.09 -21.57 -8.02
CA HIS A 230 8.62 -20.38 -8.68
C HIS A 230 8.96 -19.30 -7.64
N VAL A 231 8.04 -18.97 -6.73
CA VAL A 231 8.27 -17.96 -5.67
C VAL A 231 9.49 -18.34 -4.83
N ALA A 232 9.58 -19.58 -4.37
CA ALA A 232 10.71 -20.08 -3.58
C ALA A 232 12.04 -20.00 -4.35
N ALA A 233 12.04 -20.33 -5.65
CA ALA A 233 13.24 -20.28 -6.47
C ALA A 233 13.68 -18.83 -6.76
N ASN A 234 12.75 -17.88 -6.82
CA ASN A 234 13.04 -16.48 -7.13
C ASN A 234 13.12 -15.55 -5.90
N ILE A 235 12.94 -16.07 -4.69
CA ILE A 235 12.79 -15.29 -3.43
C ILE A 235 13.90 -14.27 -3.14
N HIS A 236 15.11 -14.49 -3.66
CA HIS A 236 16.21 -13.52 -3.50
C HIS A 236 16.01 -12.25 -4.33
N PHE A 237 15.20 -12.30 -5.40
CA PHE A 237 14.86 -11.12 -6.18
C PHE A 237 14.10 -10.10 -5.33
N SER A 238 13.03 -10.51 -4.65
CA SER A 238 12.31 -9.60 -3.73
C SER A 238 13.19 -9.23 -2.55
N ARG A 239 13.82 -10.20 -1.86
CA ARG A 239 14.60 -9.92 -0.64
C ARG A 239 15.88 -9.09 -0.84
N ILE A 240 16.38 -8.94 -2.06
CA ILE A 240 17.61 -8.18 -2.35
C ILE A 240 17.34 -7.03 -3.31
N ALA A 241 16.65 -7.27 -4.43
CA ALA A 241 16.46 -6.27 -5.48
C ALA A 241 15.19 -5.42 -5.31
N VAL A 242 14.16 -5.94 -4.65
CA VAL A 242 12.86 -5.28 -4.44
C VAL A 242 12.44 -5.47 -2.99
N ARG A 243 13.35 -5.12 -2.06
CA ARG A 243 13.21 -5.41 -0.63
C ARG A 243 12.23 -4.44 0.02
N ASN A 244 10.96 -4.60 -0.32
CA ASN A 244 9.82 -3.79 0.11
C ASN A 244 8.64 -4.73 0.42
N ASN A 245 7.39 -4.27 0.30
CA ASN A 245 6.20 -5.09 0.49
C ASN A 245 6.20 -6.43 -0.29
N HIS A 246 6.90 -6.54 -1.42
CA HIS A 246 7.05 -7.81 -2.16
C HIS A 246 7.72 -8.89 -1.31
N ALA A 247 8.79 -8.54 -0.60
CA ALA A 247 9.51 -9.48 0.24
C ALA A 247 8.65 -9.95 1.42
N LEU A 248 7.85 -9.07 2.03
CA LEU A 248 6.90 -9.43 3.08
C LEU A 248 5.82 -10.39 2.54
N THR A 249 5.22 -10.06 1.40
CA THR A 249 4.19 -10.92 0.79
C THR A 249 4.73 -12.30 0.44
N GLU A 250 5.84 -12.37 -0.28
CA GLU A 250 6.42 -13.64 -0.77
C GLU A 250 6.90 -14.54 0.38
N THR A 251 7.53 -13.96 1.41
CA THR A 251 8.02 -14.73 2.57
C THR A 251 6.87 -15.25 3.44
N LEU A 252 5.82 -14.45 3.64
CA LEU A 252 4.59 -14.92 4.29
C LEU A 252 3.92 -16.02 3.46
N GLY A 253 3.85 -15.87 2.15
CA GLY A 253 3.29 -16.88 1.24
C GLY A 253 3.99 -18.23 1.39
N LEU A 254 5.33 -18.25 1.43
CA LEU A 254 6.09 -19.49 1.67
C LEU A 254 5.80 -20.10 3.04
N TYR A 255 5.68 -19.28 4.08
CA TYR A 255 5.30 -19.75 5.41
C TYR A 255 3.92 -20.42 5.41
N LEU A 256 2.91 -19.71 4.87
CA LEU A 256 1.52 -20.14 4.87
C LEU A 256 1.34 -21.39 4.02
N VAL A 257 1.90 -21.42 2.81
CA VAL A 257 1.80 -22.59 1.92
C VAL A 257 2.50 -23.80 2.54
N GLY A 258 3.71 -23.62 3.09
CA GLY A 258 4.40 -24.70 3.79
C GLY A 258 3.68 -25.20 5.05
N THR A 259 2.79 -24.39 5.62
CA THR A 259 1.98 -24.73 6.80
C THR A 259 0.64 -25.38 6.42
N LEU A 260 -0.04 -24.87 5.40
CA LEU A 260 -1.39 -25.29 4.99
C LEU A 260 -1.38 -26.46 4.01
N TYR A 261 -0.27 -26.69 3.32
CA TYR A 261 -0.11 -27.80 2.38
C TYR A 261 1.06 -28.69 2.77
N PRO A 262 1.05 -29.32 3.97
CA PRO A 262 2.21 -30.03 4.52
C PRO A 262 2.65 -31.25 3.69
N PHE A 263 1.84 -31.67 2.72
CA PHE A 263 2.09 -32.79 1.83
C PHE A 263 2.93 -32.45 0.59
N PHE A 264 3.20 -31.17 0.29
CA PHE A 264 4.17 -30.87 -0.78
C PHE A 264 5.61 -31.22 -0.34
N PRO A 265 6.46 -31.70 -1.26
CA PRO A 265 7.81 -32.16 -0.91
C PRO A 265 8.67 -31.09 -0.20
N GLU A 266 8.53 -29.82 -0.56
CA GLU A 266 9.28 -28.70 0.00
C GLU A 266 8.59 -27.98 1.17
N SER A 267 7.40 -28.40 1.59
CA SER A 267 6.59 -27.63 2.56
C SER A 267 7.31 -27.34 3.87
N THR A 268 8.03 -28.30 4.44
CA THR A 268 8.83 -28.08 5.65
C THR A 268 9.90 -26.99 5.44
N ARG A 269 10.56 -27.01 4.28
CA ARG A 269 11.58 -26.01 3.93
C ARG A 269 10.95 -24.64 3.70
N TRP A 270 9.84 -24.55 2.98
CA TRP A 270 9.11 -23.31 2.73
C TRP A 270 8.59 -22.71 4.04
N LYS A 271 8.00 -23.52 4.92
CA LYS A 271 7.57 -23.09 6.26
C LYS A 271 8.72 -22.49 7.05
N LYS A 272 9.83 -23.22 7.20
CA LYS A 272 10.99 -22.81 7.99
C LYS A 272 11.66 -21.53 7.44
N GLN A 273 11.88 -21.47 6.13
CA GLN A 273 12.55 -20.34 5.49
C GLN A 273 11.62 -19.11 5.41
N GLY A 274 10.37 -19.31 4.99
CA GLY A 274 9.35 -18.27 4.92
C GLY A 274 9.17 -17.59 6.26
N LYS A 275 9.04 -18.36 7.35
CA LYS A 275 8.94 -17.83 8.71
C LYS A 275 10.12 -16.94 9.08
N ARG A 276 11.33 -17.50 9.02
CA ARG A 276 12.57 -16.79 9.36
C ARG A 276 12.70 -15.50 8.57
N TRP A 277 12.42 -15.53 7.26
CA TRP A 277 12.56 -14.35 6.43
C TRP A 277 11.45 -13.33 6.68
N PHE A 278 10.21 -13.76 6.90
CA PHE A 278 9.12 -12.84 7.23
C PHE A 278 9.42 -12.07 8.52
N GLU A 279 9.89 -12.76 9.58
CA GLU A 279 10.30 -12.12 10.84
C GLU A 279 11.43 -11.10 10.63
N GLN A 280 12.44 -11.46 9.82
CA GLN A 280 13.54 -10.56 9.47
C GLN A 280 13.07 -9.34 8.66
N GLU A 281 12.15 -9.54 7.72
CA GLU A 281 11.62 -8.45 6.91
C GLU A 281 10.68 -7.56 7.72
N VAL A 282 9.83 -8.08 8.60
CA VAL A 282 9.01 -7.27 9.51
C VAL A 282 9.89 -6.39 10.41
N ALA A 283 10.93 -6.97 11.03
CA ALA A 283 11.85 -6.24 11.90
C ALA A 283 12.66 -5.16 11.15
N TYR A 284 12.97 -5.37 9.87
CA TYR A 284 13.72 -4.41 9.05
C TYR A 284 12.83 -3.32 8.44
N GLN A 285 11.65 -3.70 7.96
CA GLN A 285 10.80 -2.86 7.13
C GLN A 285 9.84 -1.97 7.92
N ILE A 286 9.51 -2.37 9.16
CA ILE A 286 8.71 -1.58 10.09
C ILE A 286 9.66 -1.07 11.17
N TYR A 287 9.83 0.24 11.25
CA TYR A 287 10.73 0.87 12.22
C TYR A 287 10.20 0.74 13.65
N GLU A 288 11.04 1.03 14.64
CA GLU A 288 10.66 0.92 16.06
C GLU A 288 9.45 1.79 16.45
N ASP A 289 9.25 2.92 15.76
CA ASP A 289 8.12 3.82 15.97
C ASP A 289 6.84 3.35 15.25
N GLY A 290 6.91 2.27 14.49
CA GLY A 290 5.78 1.69 13.75
C GLY A 290 5.67 2.15 12.31
N THR A 291 6.42 3.16 11.88
CA THR A 291 6.39 3.65 10.50
C THR A 291 7.05 2.65 9.54
N PHE A 292 6.67 2.73 8.26
CA PHE A 292 7.03 1.74 7.25
C PHE A 292 8.00 2.29 6.21
N LEU A 293 8.99 1.49 5.79
CA LEU A 293 10.09 1.95 4.92
C LEU A 293 9.68 2.56 3.57
N GLN A 294 8.48 2.25 3.07
CA GLN A 294 8.01 2.78 1.77
C GLN A 294 7.32 4.14 1.89
N PHE A 295 7.21 4.68 3.10
CA PHE A 295 6.67 6.01 3.36
C PHE A 295 5.28 6.22 2.72
N SER A 296 4.41 5.20 2.83
CA SER A 296 3.13 5.14 2.11
C SER A 296 2.05 4.54 2.99
N MET A 297 0.91 5.22 3.10
CA MET A 297 -0.24 4.71 3.85
C MET A 297 -0.82 3.46 3.18
N ASN A 298 -0.95 3.46 1.85
CA ASN A 298 -1.52 2.33 1.11
C ASN A 298 -0.63 1.09 1.17
N TYR A 299 0.70 1.23 1.07
CA TYR A 299 1.61 0.10 1.25
C TYR A 299 1.77 -0.34 2.70
N HIS A 300 1.62 0.56 3.68
CA HIS A 300 1.53 0.13 5.07
C HIS A 300 0.24 -0.68 5.32
N ARG A 301 -0.87 -0.35 4.64
CA ARG A 301 -2.08 -1.18 4.66
C ARG A 301 -1.87 -2.58 4.10
N VAL A 302 -0.98 -2.75 3.12
CA VAL A 302 -0.58 -4.10 2.67
C VAL A 302 0.06 -4.87 3.81
N VAL A 303 0.97 -4.24 4.56
CA VAL A 303 1.61 -4.87 5.73
C VAL A 303 0.58 -5.25 6.79
N VAL A 304 -0.39 -4.37 7.08
CA VAL A 304 -1.50 -4.66 8.01
C VAL A 304 -2.28 -5.89 7.56
N GLN A 305 -2.68 -5.97 6.29
CA GLN A 305 -3.36 -7.14 5.73
C GLN A 305 -2.55 -8.43 5.87
N LEU A 306 -1.23 -8.38 5.60
CA LEU A 306 -0.35 -9.54 5.74
C LEU A 306 -0.20 -9.97 7.20
N LEU A 307 -0.10 -9.03 8.14
CA LEU A 307 -0.06 -9.33 9.58
C LEU A 307 -1.40 -9.92 10.07
N SER A 308 -2.54 -9.39 9.62
CA SER A 308 -3.87 -9.93 9.92
C SER A 308 -4.07 -11.35 9.40
N TRP A 309 -3.31 -11.76 8.36
CA TRP A 309 -3.22 -13.16 7.96
C TRP A 309 -2.23 -13.97 8.82
N ALA A 310 -1.03 -13.42 9.01
CA ALA A 310 0.09 -14.10 9.64
C ALA A 310 -0.19 -14.50 11.08
N LEU A 311 -0.66 -13.55 11.90
CA LEU A 311 -0.81 -13.74 13.35
C LEU A 311 -1.81 -14.84 13.69
N PRO A 312 -3.07 -14.77 13.26
CA PRO A 312 -4.07 -15.71 13.72
C PRO A 312 -3.94 -17.09 13.04
N LEU A 313 -3.40 -17.19 11.81
CA LEU A 313 -3.12 -18.50 11.19
C LEU A 313 -1.97 -19.24 11.87
N ALA A 314 -0.92 -18.53 12.31
CA ALA A 314 0.14 -19.14 13.10
C ALA A 314 -0.43 -19.69 14.42
N HIS A 315 -1.18 -18.88 15.16
CA HIS A 315 -1.79 -19.27 16.44
C HIS A 315 -2.71 -20.48 16.32
N ARG A 316 -3.60 -20.49 15.31
CA ARG A 316 -4.51 -21.61 15.04
C ARG A 316 -3.80 -22.91 14.67
N ARG A 317 -2.54 -22.82 14.21
CA ARG A 317 -1.67 -23.96 13.91
C ARG A 317 -0.68 -24.28 15.03
N GLY A 318 -0.88 -23.70 16.23
CA GLY A 318 -0.01 -23.91 17.39
C GLY A 318 1.40 -23.35 17.22
N ASP A 319 1.59 -22.41 16.28
CA ASP A 319 2.86 -21.75 16.00
C ASP A 319 2.82 -20.29 16.47
N ARG A 320 3.98 -19.68 16.69
CA ARG A 320 4.10 -18.28 17.15
C ARG A 320 5.20 -17.53 16.43
N TRP A 321 4.99 -16.26 16.14
CA TRP A 321 6.03 -15.40 15.58
C TRP A 321 7.03 -14.96 16.66
N ALA A 322 8.21 -14.50 16.23
CA ALA A 322 9.10 -13.76 17.11
C ALA A 322 8.41 -12.51 17.68
N GLU A 323 8.71 -12.13 18.93
CA GLU A 323 8.06 -11.01 19.62
C GLU A 323 8.15 -9.67 18.87
N VAL A 324 9.23 -9.46 18.11
CA VAL A 324 9.39 -8.29 17.24
C VAL A 324 8.24 -8.14 16.23
N VAL A 325 7.63 -9.24 15.76
CA VAL A 325 6.51 -9.17 14.83
C VAL A 325 5.26 -8.60 15.50
N TYR A 326 4.98 -9.02 16.73
CA TYR A 326 3.84 -8.51 17.50
C TYR A 326 4.06 -7.04 17.91
N ASP A 327 5.27 -6.69 18.34
CA ASP A 327 5.65 -5.30 18.62
C ASP A 327 5.44 -4.40 17.40
N ARG A 328 6.02 -4.75 16.26
CA ARG A 328 5.87 -3.96 15.03
C ARG A 328 4.43 -3.87 14.51
N ALA A 329 3.62 -4.91 14.74
CA ALA A 329 2.20 -4.88 14.43
C ALA A 329 1.42 -3.88 15.31
N ARG A 330 1.67 -3.86 16.62
CA ARG A 330 1.08 -2.87 17.54
C ARG A 330 1.50 -1.44 17.19
N GLN A 331 2.79 -1.24 16.90
CA GLN A 331 3.31 0.07 16.52
C GLN A 331 2.73 0.54 15.18
N SER A 332 2.54 -0.37 14.22
CA SER A 332 1.83 -0.08 12.97
C SER A 332 0.39 0.37 13.20
N LEU A 333 -0.34 -0.32 14.09
CA LEU A 333 -1.71 0.04 14.48
C LEU A 333 -1.74 1.45 15.11
N ARG A 334 -0.81 1.73 16.03
CA ARG A 334 -0.67 3.06 16.67
C ARG A 334 -0.42 4.16 15.64
N PHE A 335 0.53 3.96 14.73
CA PHE A 335 0.88 4.95 13.70
C PHE A 335 -0.29 5.25 12.75
N LEU A 336 -0.93 4.21 12.20
CA LEU A 336 -2.01 4.40 11.24
C LEU A 336 -3.26 4.99 11.91
N ARG A 337 -3.55 4.64 13.18
CA ARG A 337 -4.63 5.27 13.95
C ARG A 337 -4.35 6.74 14.27
N ALA A 338 -3.10 7.10 14.55
CA ALA A 338 -2.71 8.49 14.76
C ALA A 338 -2.99 9.32 13.49
N CYS A 339 -2.80 8.74 12.30
CA CYS A 339 -3.07 9.39 11.02
C CYS A 339 -4.54 9.33 10.57
N GLN A 340 -5.41 8.63 11.31
CA GLN A 340 -6.77 8.34 10.88
C GLN A 340 -7.75 9.45 11.30
N ASP A 341 -8.54 9.92 10.33
CA ASP A 341 -9.73 10.72 10.57
C ASP A 341 -10.82 9.85 11.25
N PRO A 342 -11.32 10.25 12.43
CA PRO A 342 -12.24 9.41 13.22
C PRO A 342 -13.62 9.24 12.58
N THR A 343 -14.06 10.17 11.72
CA THR A 343 -15.39 10.16 11.10
C THR A 343 -15.44 9.20 9.91
N THR A 344 -14.53 9.37 8.97
CA THR A 344 -14.49 8.64 7.70
C THR A 344 -13.70 7.34 7.79
N GLY A 345 -12.77 7.24 8.75
CA GLY A 345 -11.80 6.16 8.82
C GLY A 345 -10.65 6.30 7.81
N TRP A 346 -10.58 7.42 7.10
CA TRP A 346 -9.58 7.69 6.06
C TRP A 346 -8.27 8.20 6.67
N LEU A 347 -7.19 8.03 5.91
CA LEU A 347 -5.88 8.60 6.20
C LEU A 347 -5.52 9.61 5.08
N PRO A 348 -4.53 10.49 5.31
CA PRO A 348 -3.87 11.24 4.24
C PRO A 348 -3.52 10.31 3.07
N ASN A 349 -3.79 10.74 1.83
CA ASN A 349 -3.44 9.98 0.62
C ASN A 349 -1.94 10.14 0.31
N TYR A 350 -1.11 9.75 1.26
CA TYR A 350 0.31 10.06 1.31
C TYR A 350 1.17 8.88 0.86
N GLY A 351 2.19 9.20 0.04
CA GLY A 351 3.11 8.24 -0.53
C GLY A 351 2.52 7.48 -1.72
N HIS A 352 3.19 6.38 -2.06
CA HIS A 352 2.72 5.44 -3.07
C HIS A 352 1.29 4.98 -2.83
N ASN A 353 0.44 5.05 -3.86
CA ASN A 353 -0.89 4.46 -3.85
C ASN A 353 -1.19 3.87 -5.23
N ASP A 354 -1.31 2.55 -5.29
CA ASP A 354 -1.59 1.82 -6.52
C ASP A 354 -2.88 1.01 -6.48
N GLY A 355 -3.78 1.36 -5.56
CA GLY A 355 -5.02 0.63 -5.37
C GLY A 355 -4.84 -0.67 -4.59
N ALA A 356 -3.69 -0.94 -3.96
CA ALA A 356 -3.48 -2.19 -3.24
C ALA A 356 -4.50 -2.37 -2.10
N LEU A 357 -5.37 -3.36 -2.27
CA LEU A 357 -6.29 -3.92 -1.30
C LEU A 357 -6.52 -5.39 -1.71
N PHE A 358 -5.75 -6.30 -1.12
CA PHE A 358 -5.59 -7.65 -1.66
C PHE A 358 -6.60 -8.65 -1.11
N PHE A 359 -7.16 -8.38 0.08
CA PHE A 359 -8.12 -9.25 0.76
C PHE A 359 -9.42 -8.50 1.15
N PRO A 360 -10.13 -7.85 0.19
CA PRO A 360 -11.30 -7.04 0.51
C PRO A 360 -12.47 -7.89 1.02
N LEU A 361 -12.74 -7.83 2.32
CA LEU A 361 -13.78 -8.62 3.00
C LEU A 361 -14.92 -7.76 3.55
N THR A 362 -15.20 -6.62 2.91
CA THR A 362 -16.20 -5.63 3.35
C THR A 362 -16.70 -4.78 2.17
N GLU A 363 -17.83 -4.09 2.36
CA GLU A 363 -18.36 -3.05 1.46
C GLU A 363 -17.81 -1.64 1.75
N CYS A 364 -16.88 -1.48 2.69
CA CYS A 364 -16.30 -0.17 2.96
C CYS A 364 -15.59 0.40 1.71
N PRO A 365 -15.65 1.74 1.49
CA PRO A 365 -14.93 2.39 0.41
C PRO A 365 -13.42 2.11 0.46
N PHE A 366 -12.75 2.13 -0.69
CA PHE A 366 -11.31 1.87 -0.80
C PHE A 366 -10.45 2.70 0.18
N ARG A 367 -10.85 3.92 0.51
CA ARG A 367 -10.09 4.81 1.41
C ARG A 367 -10.35 4.58 2.89
N ASP A 368 -11.28 3.73 3.26
CA ASP A 368 -11.58 3.41 4.65
C ASP A 368 -10.61 2.34 5.17
N TYR A 369 -9.82 2.69 6.21
CA TYR A 369 -8.82 1.79 6.79
C TYR A 369 -9.35 1.07 8.03
N ARG A 370 -10.54 1.42 8.54
CA ARG A 370 -11.14 0.77 9.72
C ARG A 370 -11.22 -0.76 9.58
N PRO A 371 -11.57 -1.36 8.42
CA PRO A 371 -11.65 -2.81 8.33
C PRO A 371 -10.32 -3.51 8.59
N GLN A 372 -9.23 -3.03 7.97
CA GLN A 372 -7.90 -3.63 8.12
C GLN A 372 -7.31 -3.37 9.52
N LEU A 373 -7.50 -2.16 10.07
CA LEU A 373 -7.01 -1.81 11.40
C LEU A 373 -7.75 -2.58 12.50
N LEU A 374 -9.07 -2.73 12.38
CA LEU A 374 -9.87 -3.53 13.30
C LEU A 374 -9.48 -5.00 13.23
N ALA A 375 -9.30 -5.56 12.03
CA ALA A 375 -8.85 -6.94 11.86
C ALA A 375 -7.49 -7.19 12.53
N LEU A 376 -6.53 -6.27 12.38
CA LEU A 376 -5.22 -6.39 13.02
C LEU A 376 -5.32 -6.25 14.55
N ALA A 377 -6.10 -5.29 15.04
CA ALA A 377 -6.32 -5.13 16.48
C ALA A 377 -6.90 -6.41 17.11
N ARG A 378 -7.89 -7.03 16.45
CA ARG A 378 -8.44 -8.32 16.89
C ARG A 378 -7.43 -9.45 16.86
N ALA A 379 -6.60 -9.52 15.83
CA ALA A 379 -5.51 -10.51 15.74
C ALA A 379 -4.45 -10.34 16.86
N LEU A 380 -4.29 -9.13 17.38
CA LEU A 380 -3.36 -8.81 18.48
C LEU A 380 -4.01 -8.87 19.88
N GLY A 381 -5.34 -8.92 19.96
CA GLY A 381 -6.06 -8.75 21.22
C GLY A 381 -6.06 -7.32 21.76
N GLU A 382 -5.83 -6.33 20.89
CA GLU A 382 -5.81 -4.91 21.27
C GLU A 382 -7.23 -4.34 21.34
N PRO A 383 -7.53 -3.45 22.31
CA PRO A 383 -8.80 -2.75 22.37
C PRO A 383 -8.90 -1.75 21.21
N LEU A 384 -9.86 -1.98 20.32
CA LEU A 384 -10.24 -1.05 19.26
C LEU A 384 -11.72 -1.27 18.93
N ASP A 385 -12.50 -0.21 19.09
CA ASP A 385 -13.90 -0.20 18.73
C ASP A 385 -14.23 1.00 17.86
N TYR A 386 -14.83 0.75 16.70
CA TYR A 386 -15.36 1.76 15.79
C TYR A 386 -16.89 1.81 15.83
N GLY A 387 -17.51 1.07 16.76
CA GLY A 387 -18.96 0.84 16.79
C GLY A 387 -19.44 -0.08 15.66
N PRO A 388 -20.76 -0.34 15.59
CA PRO A 388 -21.35 -1.17 14.56
C PRO A 388 -21.25 -0.50 13.18
N GLY A 389 -20.86 -1.28 12.17
CA GLY A 389 -20.82 -0.82 10.78
C GLY A 389 -20.13 -1.82 9.85
N PRO A 390 -20.12 -1.56 8.52
CA PRO A 390 -19.54 -2.48 7.53
C PRO A 390 -18.05 -2.78 7.76
N TRP A 391 -17.34 -1.90 8.47
CA TRP A 391 -15.93 -2.08 8.83
C TRP A 391 -15.67 -3.27 9.77
N GLY A 392 -16.69 -3.82 10.43
CA GLY A 392 -16.56 -5.02 11.26
C GLY A 392 -16.39 -6.33 10.48
N GLU A 393 -16.76 -6.36 9.20
CA GLU A 393 -16.92 -7.61 8.44
C GLU A 393 -15.59 -8.33 8.19
N GLU A 394 -14.52 -7.60 7.86
CA GLU A 394 -13.20 -8.19 7.64
C GLU A 394 -12.67 -8.89 8.91
N ALA A 395 -12.81 -8.23 10.05
CA ALA A 395 -12.43 -8.81 11.33
C ALA A 395 -13.24 -10.07 11.66
N PHE A 396 -14.55 -10.08 11.35
CA PHE A 396 -15.41 -11.26 11.49
C PHE A 396 -14.91 -12.44 10.65
N TRP A 397 -14.58 -12.20 9.37
CA TRP A 397 -14.06 -13.26 8.49
C TRP A 397 -12.73 -13.82 8.99
N LEU A 398 -11.81 -12.97 9.45
CA LEU A 398 -10.47 -13.39 9.90
C LEU A 398 -10.44 -13.94 11.35
N SER A 399 -11.43 -13.60 12.19
CA SER A 399 -11.58 -14.14 13.55
C SER A 399 -12.29 -15.51 13.58
N GLY A 400 -12.96 -15.89 12.49
CA GLY A 400 -13.73 -17.12 12.41
C GLY A 400 -15.15 -17.00 12.91
N GLY A 401 -15.76 -15.85 12.64
CA GLY A 401 -17.16 -15.58 12.91
C GLY A 401 -17.43 -14.91 14.26
N THR A 402 -16.38 -14.57 15.03
CA THR A 402 -16.55 -14.00 16.36
C THR A 402 -16.67 -12.48 16.30
N LEU A 403 -17.85 -11.97 16.67
CA LEU A 403 -18.13 -10.57 16.95
C LEU A 403 -17.95 -10.29 18.45
N ALA A 404 -16.76 -10.50 19.00
CA ALA A 404 -16.54 -10.11 20.39
C ALA A 404 -16.53 -8.58 20.49
N PRO A 405 -17.30 -7.94 21.40
CA PRO A 405 -17.12 -6.52 21.67
C PRO A 405 -15.69 -6.29 22.14
N ALA A 406 -15.03 -5.25 21.64
CA ALA A 406 -13.81 -4.77 22.28
C ALA A 406 -14.23 -3.96 23.50
N PRO A 407 -13.45 -3.93 24.59
CA PRO A 407 -13.65 -2.93 25.62
C PRO A 407 -13.63 -1.55 24.94
N SER A 408 -14.62 -0.71 25.27
CA SER A 408 -14.71 0.65 24.75
C SER A 408 -13.43 1.40 25.09
N THR A 409 -12.78 1.96 24.08
CA THR A 409 -11.76 2.99 24.31
C THR A 409 -12.46 4.25 24.80
N PRO A 410 -11.94 4.93 25.85
CA PRO A 410 -12.46 6.22 26.25
C PRO A 410 -12.49 7.19 25.06
N SER A 411 -13.51 8.06 25.02
CA SER A 411 -13.55 9.21 24.13
C SER A 411 -12.28 10.04 24.37
N GLU A 412 -11.40 10.17 23.37
CA GLU A 412 -10.27 11.09 23.43
C GLU A 412 -10.83 12.53 23.43
N SER A 413 -11.02 13.10 24.63
CA SER A 413 -11.46 14.49 24.80
C SER A 413 -10.34 15.50 24.53
N ASP A 414 -9.09 15.02 24.48
CA ASP A 414 -7.90 15.86 24.54
C ASP A 414 -7.20 15.97 23.19
N SER A 415 -6.41 17.04 23.04
CA SER A 415 -5.50 17.15 21.90
C SER A 415 -4.30 16.25 22.10
N VAL A 416 -4.00 15.41 21.11
CA VAL A 416 -2.91 14.44 21.17
C VAL A 416 -1.87 14.75 20.11
N ILE A 417 -0.61 14.84 20.55
CA ILE A 417 0.56 14.89 19.67
C ILE A 417 1.10 13.49 19.49
N TYR A 418 1.39 13.14 18.24
CA TYR A 418 2.17 11.96 17.90
C TYR A 418 3.44 12.38 17.14
N SER A 419 4.58 11.90 17.61
CA SER A 419 5.89 12.07 16.96
C SER A 419 6.47 10.71 16.62
N PHE A 420 6.66 10.46 15.33
CA PHE A 420 7.27 9.25 14.78
C PHE A 420 8.58 9.63 14.11
N GLU A 421 9.62 9.83 14.92
CA GLU A 421 10.89 10.44 14.50
C GLU A 421 11.70 9.58 13.53
N LYS A 422 11.55 8.25 13.55
CA LYS A 422 12.30 7.36 12.64
C LYS A 422 11.75 7.47 11.23
N GLY A 423 10.43 7.48 11.09
CA GLY A 423 9.75 7.72 9.81
C GLY A 423 9.69 9.20 9.43
N GLY A 424 9.74 10.09 10.41
CA GLY A 424 9.60 11.53 10.28
C GLY A 424 8.17 11.97 10.00
N TYR A 425 7.23 11.53 10.85
CA TYR A 425 5.83 11.94 10.81
C TYR A 425 5.42 12.60 12.12
N TYR A 426 4.68 13.69 12.00
CA TYR A 426 4.27 14.51 13.13
C TYR A 426 2.78 14.82 12.98
N ILE A 427 1.99 14.43 13.97
CA ILE A 427 0.55 14.58 13.94
C ILE A 427 0.09 15.34 15.18
N LEU A 428 -0.77 16.33 14.97
CA LEU A 428 -1.58 16.92 16.02
C LEU A 428 -3.05 16.61 15.70
N LYS A 429 -3.70 15.88 16.60
CA LYS A 429 -5.11 15.53 16.49
C LYS A 429 -5.87 16.17 17.65
N ASP A 430 -7.00 16.79 17.35
CA ASP A 430 -7.96 17.24 18.35
C ASP A 430 -9.39 16.84 17.92
N GLN A 431 -10.40 17.25 18.68
CA GLN A 431 -11.79 16.85 18.45
C GLN A 431 -12.32 17.17 17.04
N ARG A 432 -11.75 18.18 16.39
CA ARG A 432 -12.23 18.69 15.10
C ARG A 432 -11.24 18.54 13.97
N THR A 433 -9.95 18.46 14.27
CA THR A 433 -8.91 18.60 13.25
C THR A 433 -7.83 17.52 13.35
N LEU A 434 -7.27 17.20 12.20
CA LEU A 434 -6.05 16.41 12.09
C LEU A 434 -5.05 17.19 11.25
N THR A 435 -3.92 17.52 11.86
CA THR A 435 -2.77 18.20 11.24
C THR A 435 -1.67 17.17 11.06
N PHE A 436 -1.40 16.80 9.81
CA PHE A 436 -0.37 15.83 9.44
C PHE A 436 0.82 16.54 8.79
N LEU A 437 2.02 16.24 9.28
CA LEU A 437 3.28 16.82 8.82
C LEU A 437 4.31 15.75 8.51
N ARG A 438 4.99 15.92 7.37
CA ARG A 438 6.14 15.12 6.98
C ARG A 438 7.44 15.87 7.30
N CYS A 439 8.36 15.27 8.04
CA CYS A 439 9.72 15.80 8.21
C CYS A 439 10.70 14.69 8.59
N GLY A 440 11.49 14.17 7.66
CA GLY A 440 12.38 13.06 8.00
C GLY A 440 13.47 12.76 7.00
N ALA A 441 14.57 12.26 7.55
CA ALA A 441 15.75 11.83 6.81
C ALA A 441 15.55 10.42 6.25
N TYR A 442 15.75 10.26 4.95
CA TYR A 442 15.59 8.99 4.28
C TYR A 442 16.79 8.07 4.55
N ARG A 443 16.49 6.90 5.09
CA ARG A 443 17.42 5.75 5.20
C ARG A 443 17.15 4.70 4.13
N ASP A 444 15.88 4.62 3.73
CA ASP A 444 15.39 3.74 2.68
C ASP A 444 14.81 4.58 1.52
N ARG A 445 14.57 3.94 0.38
CA ARG A 445 14.29 4.63 -0.88
C ARG A 445 13.02 5.49 -0.82
N PRO A 446 13.12 6.83 -1.01
CA PRO A 446 11.95 7.70 -1.10
C PRO A 446 11.24 7.55 -2.45
N PHE A 447 9.96 7.93 -2.46
CA PHE A 447 9.17 8.04 -3.69
C PHE A 447 8.85 9.48 -4.09
N GLN A 448 8.58 10.34 -3.12
CA GLN A 448 8.18 11.73 -3.30
C GLN A 448 9.23 12.67 -2.71
N ALA A 449 9.32 13.88 -3.26
CA ALA A 449 10.18 14.97 -2.78
C ALA A 449 9.35 16.00 -2.01
N ASP A 450 8.97 15.64 -0.78
CA ASP A 450 7.80 16.16 -0.08
C ASP A 450 8.04 16.49 1.41
N ASN A 451 9.30 16.69 1.82
CA ASN A 451 9.58 17.12 3.19
C ASN A 451 8.87 18.44 3.50
N LEU A 452 8.42 18.55 4.75
CA LEU A 452 7.59 19.62 5.30
C LEU A 452 6.20 19.73 4.66
N HIS A 453 5.74 18.71 3.91
CA HIS A 453 4.34 18.59 3.48
C HIS A 453 3.39 18.72 4.68
N LEU A 454 2.33 19.51 4.49
CA LEU A 454 1.24 19.73 5.44
C LEU A 454 -0.09 19.22 4.86
N ASP A 455 -0.73 18.27 5.53
CA ASP A 455 -2.08 17.79 5.19
C ASP A 455 -3.04 18.15 6.34
N LEU A 456 -4.16 18.81 6.02
CA LEU A 456 -5.10 19.35 7.02
C LEU A 456 -6.50 18.78 6.82
N TRP A 457 -7.06 18.28 7.92
CA TRP A 457 -8.44 17.81 7.99
C TRP A 457 -9.23 18.61 9.00
N VAL A 458 -10.50 18.86 8.68
CA VAL A 458 -11.47 19.47 9.58
C VAL A 458 -12.81 18.77 9.44
N ASP A 459 -13.34 18.27 10.55
CA ASP A 459 -14.67 17.65 10.65
C ASP A 459 -14.92 16.55 9.58
N GLY A 460 -13.90 15.73 9.29
CA GLY A 460 -13.96 14.66 8.28
C GLY A 460 -13.58 15.07 6.85
N GLU A 461 -13.40 16.37 6.59
CA GLU A 461 -13.02 16.88 5.27
C GLU A 461 -11.52 17.12 5.19
N ASN A 462 -10.85 16.56 4.16
CA ASN A 462 -9.46 16.92 3.85
C ASN A 462 -9.44 18.25 3.08
N ILE A 463 -9.12 19.33 3.78
CA ILE A 463 -9.19 20.69 3.24
C ILE A 463 -7.90 21.09 2.52
N LEU A 464 -6.77 20.47 2.85
CA LEU A 464 -5.48 20.73 2.23
C LEU A 464 -4.74 19.40 2.12
N ARG A 465 -4.62 18.89 0.89
CA ARG A 465 -4.36 17.45 0.65
C ARG A 465 -3.09 17.21 -0.15
N ASP A 466 -2.54 16.01 -0.03
CA ASP A 466 -1.60 15.47 -1.01
C ASP A 466 -2.24 15.24 -2.38
N ALA A 467 -1.47 15.43 -3.45
CA ALA A 467 -1.93 15.17 -4.81
C ALA A 467 -2.09 13.67 -5.13
N GLY A 468 -1.47 12.76 -4.38
CA GLY A 468 -1.49 11.33 -4.61
C GLY A 468 -0.46 10.86 -5.65
N THR A 469 -0.72 9.72 -6.30
CA THR A 469 0.28 8.99 -7.11
C THR A 469 -0.05 8.91 -8.61
N TYR A 470 -1.32 8.89 -9.00
CA TYR A 470 -1.79 8.66 -10.38
C TYR A 470 -1.40 7.32 -11.02
N LYS A 471 -0.24 7.24 -11.67
CA LYS A 471 0.22 6.05 -12.42
C LYS A 471 1.74 5.93 -12.33
N TYR A 472 2.25 4.70 -12.24
CA TYR A 472 3.70 4.45 -12.27
C TYR A 472 4.29 4.31 -13.68
N ASN A 473 3.45 3.96 -14.65
CA ASN A 473 3.82 3.93 -16.06
C ASN A 473 2.94 4.93 -16.82
N THR A 474 3.48 6.12 -17.02
CA THR A 474 2.82 7.26 -17.68
C THR A 474 3.89 8.22 -18.20
N ASP A 475 3.47 9.31 -18.84
CA ASP A 475 4.38 10.30 -19.41
C ASP A 475 5.27 10.94 -18.33
N GLU A 476 6.46 11.35 -18.74
CA GLU A 476 7.47 11.93 -17.84
C GLU A 476 6.93 13.15 -17.08
N ARG A 477 6.04 13.95 -17.69
CA ARG A 477 5.37 15.08 -17.05
C ARG A 477 4.66 14.66 -15.76
N TRP A 478 3.88 13.59 -15.80
CA TRP A 478 3.09 13.15 -14.64
C TRP A 478 3.96 12.45 -13.60
N LEU A 479 4.98 11.71 -14.03
CA LEU A 479 5.97 11.12 -13.12
C LEU A 479 6.77 12.19 -12.36
N ARG A 480 7.06 13.33 -13.00
CA ARG A 480 7.72 14.47 -12.35
C ARG A 480 6.76 15.21 -11.44
N TYR A 481 5.51 15.44 -11.86
CA TYR A 481 4.53 16.16 -11.06
C TYR A 481 4.20 15.42 -9.75
N PHE A 482 3.63 14.21 -9.81
CA PHE A 482 3.11 13.49 -8.63
C PHE A 482 4.19 12.97 -7.67
N ALA A 483 5.45 12.90 -8.12
CA ALA A 483 6.59 12.59 -7.26
C ALA A 483 7.31 13.85 -6.77
N GLY A 484 7.09 15.00 -7.41
CA GLY A 484 7.84 16.23 -7.23
C GLY A 484 7.24 17.14 -6.17
N THR A 485 8.02 18.13 -5.76
CA THR A 485 7.68 19.09 -4.70
C THR A 485 6.45 19.93 -5.05
N ALA A 486 6.23 20.21 -6.34
CA ALA A 486 5.11 21.01 -6.81
C ALA A 486 3.73 20.38 -6.54
N SER A 487 3.63 19.07 -6.32
CA SER A 487 2.37 18.38 -6.01
C SER A 487 2.07 18.27 -4.51
N HIS A 488 2.84 18.98 -3.68
CA HIS A 488 2.76 18.90 -2.22
C HIS A 488 2.58 20.28 -1.58
N ASN A 489 2.03 20.30 -0.38
CA ASN A 489 1.82 21.51 0.42
C ASN A 489 3.12 21.92 1.12
N THR A 490 4.12 22.36 0.37
CA THR A 490 5.47 22.69 0.88
C THR A 490 6.15 23.74 -0.01
N VAL A 491 7.43 24.00 0.24
CA VAL A 491 8.24 24.98 -0.51
C VAL A 491 9.12 24.28 -1.54
N GLY A 492 9.05 24.78 -2.78
CA GLY A 492 10.00 24.54 -3.87
C GLY A 492 10.95 25.73 -4.09
N LEU A 493 11.98 25.51 -4.93
CA LEU A 493 12.97 26.54 -5.27
C LEU A 493 13.13 26.65 -6.79
N GLY A 494 12.41 27.60 -7.41
CA GLY A 494 12.22 27.62 -8.86
C GLY A 494 11.68 26.28 -9.37
N ASP A 495 12.20 25.80 -10.50
CA ASP A 495 11.77 24.54 -11.11
C ASP A 495 12.41 23.28 -10.51
N TYR A 496 13.04 23.39 -9.33
CA TYR A 496 13.79 22.31 -8.71
C TYR A 496 13.03 21.69 -7.55
N ASP A 497 12.97 20.35 -7.56
CA ASP A 497 12.51 19.55 -6.43
C ASP A 497 13.53 19.54 -5.28
N GLN A 498 13.04 19.21 -4.07
CA GLN A 498 13.85 19.07 -2.85
C GLN A 498 14.96 18.01 -2.97
N MET A 499 14.78 17.03 -3.86
CA MET A 499 15.75 16.00 -4.23
C MET A 499 15.92 16.01 -5.75
N ARG A 500 16.97 15.38 -6.28
CA ARG A 500 17.16 15.34 -7.74
C ARG A 500 16.48 14.13 -8.36
N LYS A 501 15.53 14.35 -9.26
CA LYS A 501 14.79 13.27 -9.92
C LYS A 501 15.72 12.42 -10.81
N GLY A 502 15.68 11.11 -10.60
CA GLY A 502 16.23 10.10 -11.52
C GLY A 502 15.13 9.37 -12.30
N PRO A 503 15.50 8.40 -13.15
CA PRO A 503 14.52 7.65 -13.92
C PRO A 503 13.56 6.85 -13.01
N ARG A 504 12.28 6.81 -13.37
CA ARG A 504 11.22 6.04 -12.69
C ARG A 504 11.16 6.30 -11.18
N PHE A 505 11.42 5.30 -10.34
CA PHE A 505 11.37 5.38 -8.88
C PHE A 505 12.67 5.89 -8.24
N ILE A 506 13.65 6.34 -9.03
CA ILE A 506 14.94 6.77 -8.48
C ILE A 506 14.88 8.26 -8.14
N TRP A 507 15.32 8.56 -6.94
CA TRP A 507 15.76 9.89 -6.51
C TRP A 507 17.26 9.83 -6.22
N TYR A 508 17.93 10.92 -6.50
CA TYR A 508 19.30 11.21 -6.10
C TYR A 508 19.28 12.27 -5.01
N ASP A 509 20.42 12.45 -4.36
CA ASP A 509 20.60 13.53 -3.38
C ASP A 509 19.55 13.49 -2.25
N TRP A 510 19.31 12.29 -1.69
CA TRP A 510 18.30 12.07 -0.67
C TRP A 510 18.48 13.04 0.51
N VAL A 511 17.36 13.54 1.03
CA VAL A 511 17.35 14.30 2.30
C VAL A 511 17.84 13.38 3.41
N GLN A 512 19.02 13.66 3.97
CA GLN A 512 19.66 12.86 5.03
C GLN A 512 19.72 13.58 6.37
N LYS A 513 19.36 14.87 6.40
CA LYS A 513 19.27 15.66 7.62
C LYS A 513 17.89 16.30 7.66
N ALA A 514 17.10 15.89 8.63
CA ALA A 514 15.83 16.50 8.94
C ALA A 514 15.57 16.35 10.44
N SER A 515 14.86 17.31 11.02
CA SER A 515 14.44 17.29 12.42
C SER A 515 13.06 17.94 12.53
N GLY A 516 12.21 17.38 13.37
CA GLY A 516 10.91 17.94 13.69
C GLY A 516 10.64 17.81 15.18
N THR A 517 10.02 18.83 15.76
CA THR A 517 9.63 18.84 17.18
C THR A 517 8.32 19.58 17.36
N TRP A 518 7.54 19.13 18.35
CA TRP A 518 6.40 19.88 18.86
C TRP A 518 6.79 20.61 20.15
N SER A 519 6.20 21.77 20.36
CA SER A 519 6.18 22.48 21.64
C SER A 519 4.77 23.01 21.89
N GLN A 520 4.47 23.29 23.16
CA GLN A 520 3.21 23.88 23.58
C GLN A 520 3.51 25.16 24.36
N ASP A 521 2.81 26.23 24.03
CA ASP A 521 2.77 27.43 24.86
C ASP A 521 1.74 27.22 25.98
N GLU A 522 2.20 27.20 27.23
CA GLU A 522 1.35 26.95 28.40
C GLU A 522 0.33 28.08 28.66
N THR A 523 0.62 29.30 28.21
CA THR A 523 -0.26 30.46 28.43
C THR A 523 -1.41 30.50 27.44
N THR A 524 -1.12 30.23 26.16
CA THR A 524 -2.11 30.31 25.08
C THR A 524 -2.71 28.95 24.71
N GLY A 525 -2.10 27.85 25.16
CA GLY A 525 -2.43 26.50 24.73
C GLY A 525 -2.04 26.20 23.27
N THR A 526 -1.27 27.10 22.62
CA THR A 526 -0.90 26.96 21.21
C THR A 526 0.14 25.86 21.05
N PHE A 527 -0.14 24.88 20.19
CA PHE A 527 0.85 23.92 19.75
C PHE A 527 1.63 24.47 18.57
N THR A 528 2.95 24.32 18.61
CA THR A 528 3.87 24.73 17.55
C THR A 528 4.70 23.54 17.11
N PHE A 529 4.61 23.17 15.83
CA PHE A 529 5.58 22.29 15.19
C PHE A 529 6.71 23.13 14.60
N GLU A 530 7.95 22.72 14.80
CA GLU A 530 9.12 23.25 14.10
C GLU A 530 9.84 22.11 13.38
N GLY A 531 9.89 22.19 12.05
CA GLY A 531 10.56 21.22 11.19
C GLY A 531 11.65 21.86 10.35
N THR A 532 12.76 21.15 10.16
CA THR A 532 13.84 21.56 9.25
C THR A 532 14.33 20.38 8.43
N PHE A 533 14.79 20.64 7.20
CA PHE A 533 15.61 19.68 6.46
C PHE A 533 16.67 20.36 5.60
N GLU A 534 17.77 19.64 5.34
CA GLU A 534 18.77 20.02 4.35
C GLU A 534 18.48 19.26 3.04
N GLY A 535 18.19 20.01 1.96
CA GLY A 535 17.82 19.46 0.66
C GLY A 535 18.38 20.28 -0.49
N PHE A 536 17.78 20.18 -1.67
CA PHE A 536 18.15 20.92 -2.88
C PHE A 536 19.65 20.86 -3.22
N ARG A 537 20.33 19.75 -2.89
CA ARG A 537 21.80 19.63 -3.02
C ARG A 537 22.32 19.87 -4.44
N GLN A 538 21.45 19.67 -5.44
CA GLN A 538 21.73 19.99 -6.84
C GLN A 538 21.99 21.50 -7.10
N LEU A 539 21.60 22.37 -6.17
CA LEU A 539 21.73 23.83 -6.25
C LEU A 539 22.84 24.40 -5.35
N GLY A 540 23.37 23.61 -4.42
CA GLY A 540 24.39 24.05 -3.47
C GLY A 540 24.37 23.21 -2.20
N ALA A 541 25.47 23.23 -1.45
CA ALA A 541 25.54 22.57 -0.14
C ALA A 541 24.84 23.41 0.93
N GLY A 542 24.16 22.74 1.88
CA GLY A 542 23.62 23.40 3.07
C GLY A 542 22.36 24.26 2.83
N VAL A 543 21.62 24.05 1.74
CA VAL A 543 20.29 24.67 1.56
C VAL A 543 19.33 24.05 2.55
N VAL A 544 18.80 24.87 3.47
CA VAL A 544 17.91 24.41 4.55
C VAL A 544 16.55 25.07 4.41
N HIS A 545 15.49 24.26 4.44
CA HIS A 545 14.11 24.72 4.59
C HIS A 545 13.67 24.46 6.03
N ARG A 546 13.21 25.52 6.70
CA ARG A 546 12.54 25.48 8.01
C ARG A 546 11.07 25.82 7.83
N ARG A 547 10.19 25.03 8.44
CA ARG A 547 8.76 25.31 8.56
C ARG A 547 8.35 25.33 10.02
N ARG A 548 7.60 26.35 10.43
CA ARG A 548 6.91 26.42 11.70
C ARG A 548 5.41 26.38 11.45
N VAL A 549 4.67 25.53 12.18
CA VAL A 549 3.20 25.47 12.10
C VAL A 549 2.63 25.64 13.50
N ALA A 550 1.93 26.74 13.74
CA ALA A 550 1.27 27.03 15.00
C ALA A 550 -0.24 26.87 14.89
N LYS A 551 -0.86 26.24 15.89
CA LYS A 551 -2.30 25.96 15.94
C LYS A 551 -2.80 25.96 17.38
N VAL A 552 -3.92 26.63 17.63
CA VAL A 552 -4.69 26.46 18.87
C VAL A 552 -5.62 25.24 18.72
N PRO A 553 -5.62 24.29 19.67
CA PRO A 553 -6.59 23.19 19.72
C PRO A 553 -8.04 23.58 19.49
N GLY A 554 -8.78 22.74 18.78
CA GLY A 554 -10.22 22.91 18.51
C GLY A 554 -10.56 24.05 17.54
N GLN A 555 -9.61 24.92 17.22
CA GLN A 555 -9.76 25.98 16.22
C GLN A 555 -9.22 25.50 14.87
N PRO A 556 -10.00 25.60 13.77
CA PRO A 556 -9.49 25.32 12.44
C PRO A 556 -8.71 26.53 11.90
N HIS A 557 -7.69 26.96 12.63
CA HIS A 557 -6.84 28.10 12.31
C HIS A 557 -5.37 27.73 12.49
N TRP A 558 -4.59 27.90 11.43
CA TRP A 558 -3.16 27.61 11.40
C TRP A 558 -2.37 28.82 10.94
N ILE A 559 -1.20 29.01 11.55
CA ILE A 559 -0.17 29.95 11.10
C ILE A 559 1.03 29.12 10.67
N VAL A 560 1.41 29.23 9.40
CA VAL A 560 2.55 28.52 8.80
C VAL A 560 3.62 29.53 8.44
N GLU A 561 4.85 29.34 8.91
CA GLU A 561 5.99 30.18 8.56
C GLU A 561 7.05 29.31 7.89
N ASP A 562 7.45 29.68 6.68
CA ASP A 562 8.48 29.00 5.91
C ASP A 562 9.69 29.91 5.75
N THR A 563 10.89 29.38 6.04
CA THR A 563 12.17 30.08 5.86
C THR A 563 13.16 29.23 5.08
N LEU A 564 13.92 29.85 4.18
CA LEU A 564 15.00 29.22 3.44
C LEU A 564 16.36 29.82 3.77
N HIS A 565 17.33 28.98 4.10
CA HIS A 565 18.71 29.39 4.34
C HIS A 565 19.63 28.86 3.22
N ASN A 566 20.63 29.65 2.86
CA ASN A 566 21.65 29.33 1.84
C ASN A 566 21.11 29.01 0.43
N ALA A 567 19.85 29.34 0.15
CA ALA A 567 19.24 29.17 -1.17
C ALA A 567 19.83 30.20 -2.18
N PRO A 568 20.21 29.79 -3.41
CA PRO A 568 20.80 30.70 -4.41
C PRO A 568 19.93 31.95 -4.65
N PRO A 569 20.47 33.17 -4.54
CA PRO A 569 19.67 34.41 -4.45
C PRO A 569 18.82 34.70 -5.69
N HIS A 570 19.19 34.17 -6.86
CA HIS A 570 18.47 34.34 -8.11
C HIS A 570 17.25 33.42 -8.25
N LEU A 571 17.15 32.35 -7.45
CA LEU A 571 16.02 31.42 -7.52
C LEU A 571 14.89 31.88 -6.58
N PRO A 572 13.63 31.92 -7.06
CA PRO A 572 12.50 32.27 -6.22
C PRO A 572 12.14 31.12 -5.28
N MET A 573 11.72 31.48 -4.08
CA MET A 573 11.00 30.60 -3.16
C MET A 573 9.55 30.50 -3.64
N GLN A 574 9.04 29.28 -3.78
CA GLN A 574 7.67 29.01 -4.19
C GLN A 574 6.98 28.16 -3.12
N GLN A 575 5.97 28.70 -2.44
CA GLN A 575 5.16 27.97 -1.49
C GLN A 575 3.89 27.48 -2.19
N HIS A 576 3.76 26.16 -2.31
CA HIS A 576 2.65 25.51 -3.00
C HIS A 576 1.58 25.04 -2.02
N TRP A 577 0.33 25.15 -2.43
CA TRP A 577 -0.84 24.67 -1.70
C TRP A 577 -1.82 23.98 -2.65
N HIS A 578 -2.41 22.88 -2.18
CA HIS A 578 -3.36 22.01 -2.89
C HIS A 578 -4.67 21.92 -2.10
N PRO A 579 -5.50 22.98 -2.08
CA PRO A 579 -6.75 22.97 -1.36
C PRO A 579 -7.79 22.11 -2.07
N SER A 580 -8.71 21.51 -1.32
CA SER A 580 -9.87 20.83 -1.91
C SER A 580 -10.93 21.83 -2.39
N GLU A 581 -11.89 21.40 -3.20
CA GLU A 581 -13.03 22.27 -3.57
C GLU A 581 -13.81 22.75 -2.34
N TYR A 582 -13.95 21.87 -1.33
CA TYR A 582 -14.55 22.23 -0.05
C TYR A 582 -13.80 23.37 0.64
N PHE A 583 -12.46 23.40 0.58
CA PHE A 583 -11.66 24.49 1.13
C PHE A 583 -12.09 25.85 0.60
N PHE A 584 -12.27 25.98 -0.72
CA PHE A 584 -12.61 27.28 -1.31
C PHE A 584 -13.97 27.82 -0.84
N THR A 585 -14.88 26.95 -0.42
CA THR A 585 -16.21 27.33 0.08
C THR A 585 -16.22 27.77 1.55
N LYS A 586 -15.38 27.17 2.40
CA LYS A 586 -15.42 27.37 3.86
C LYS A 586 -14.20 28.07 4.45
N TYR A 587 -13.07 28.01 3.76
CA TYR A 587 -11.78 28.45 4.24
C TYR A 587 -11.12 29.44 3.28
N ARG A 588 -10.14 30.14 3.81
CA ARG A 588 -9.25 31.03 3.06
C ARG A 588 -7.84 30.89 3.58
N LEU A 589 -6.89 31.16 2.71
CA LEU A 589 -5.49 31.35 3.08
C LEU A 589 -5.01 32.71 2.62
N GLN A 590 -4.17 33.34 3.44
CA GLN A 590 -3.53 34.62 3.15
C GLN A 590 -2.06 34.54 3.49
N THR A 591 -1.19 34.89 2.53
CA THR A 591 0.26 34.82 2.70
C THR A 591 0.86 36.22 2.78
N PHE A 592 1.84 36.38 3.65
CA PHE A 592 2.51 37.62 3.97
C PHE A 592 4.01 37.46 3.78
N THR A 593 4.66 38.52 3.28
CA THR A 593 6.11 38.64 3.31
C THR A 593 6.62 38.94 4.72
N GLN A 594 7.94 38.91 4.92
CA GLN A 594 8.58 39.33 6.17
C GLN A 594 8.23 40.78 6.57
N ALA A 595 7.95 41.65 5.61
CA ALA A 595 7.53 43.03 5.85
C ALA A 595 6.03 43.18 6.16
N GLY A 596 5.28 42.07 6.29
CA GLY A 596 3.84 42.07 6.53
C GLY A 596 2.99 42.39 5.28
N GLN A 597 3.60 42.57 4.11
CA GLN A 597 2.85 42.80 2.87
C GLN A 597 2.15 41.52 2.43
N VAL A 598 0.85 41.65 2.08
CA VAL A 598 0.05 40.56 1.50
C VAL A 598 0.57 40.21 0.11
N LEU A 599 0.84 38.92 -0.12
CA LEU A 599 1.13 38.35 -1.42
C LEU A 599 -0.14 37.72 -1.99
N LEU A 600 -0.43 38.00 -3.26
CA LEU A 600 -1.50 37.34 -3.99
C LEU A 600 -1.02 35.98 -4.51
N PRO A 601 -1.87 34.94 -4.48
CA PRO A 601 -1.52 33.66 -5.06
C PRO A 601 -1.47 33.76 -6.59
N GLN A 602 -0.51 33.08 -7.19
CA GLN A 602 -0.65 32.61 -8.56
C GLN A 602 -1.51 31.34 -8.52
N GLU A 603 -2.70 31.43 -9.10
CA GLU A 603 -3.57 30.27 -9.28
C GLU A 603 -3.22 29.57 -10.60
N SER A 604 -3.04 28.25 -10.53
CA SER A 604 -2.76 27.40 -11.68
C SER A 604 -3.54 26.10 -11.62
N GLU A 605 -3.67 25.41 -12.75
CA GLU A 605 -4.21 24.06 -12.79
C GLU A 605 -3.25 23.08 -12.09
N GLY A 606 -3.70 22.52 -10.97
CA GLY A 606 -3.09 21.38 -10.28
C GLY A 606 -3.81 20.08 -10.60
N TRP A 607 -3.33 18.97 -10.05
CA TRP A 607 -3.92 17.65 -10.24
C TRP A 607 -4.01 16.87 -8.94
N TYR A 608 -5.16 16.21 -8.73
CA TYR A 608 -5.38 15.31 -7.61
C TYR A 608 -5.70 13.91 -8.13
N SER A 609 -5.09 12.90 -7.53
CA SER A 609 -5.28 11.48 -7.82
C SER A 609 -5.64 10.74 -6.55
N GLU A 610 -6.93 10.52 -6.36
CA GLU A 610 -7.46 9.75 -5.24
C GLU A 610 -7.15 8.25 -5.37
N CYS A 611 -7.38 7.72 -6.58
CA CYS A 611 -7.24 6.31 -6.90
C CYS A 611 -6.29 6.12 -8.08
N TYR A 612 -5.62 4.95 -8.10
CA TYR A 612 -4.68 4.63 -9.17
C TYR A 612 -5.36 4.62 -10.53
N GLY A 613 -4.68 5.21 -11.51
CA GLY A 613 -5.17 5.33 -12.87
C GLY A 613 -6.06 6.55 -13.15
N GLN A 614 -6.54 7.25 -12.12
CA GLN A 614 -7.39 8.42 -12.25
C GLN A 614 -6.70 9.68 -11.73
N LYS A 615 -6.95 10.81 -12.39
CA LYS A 615 -6.58 12.14 -11.91
C LYS A 615 -7.65 13.14 -12.32
N VAL A 616 -7.90 14.13 -11.48
CA VAL A 616 -8.84 15.23 -11.74
C VAL A 616 -8.11 16.56 -11.67
N PRO A 617 -8.46 17.54 -12.52
CA PRO A 617 -7.91 18.88 -12.39
C PRO A 617 -8.40 19.50 -11.07
N THR A 618 -7.55 20.31 -10.44
CA THR A 618 -7.88 21.06 -9.23
C THR A 618 -7.17 22.41 -9.25
N ARG A 619 -7.48 23.28 -8.29
CA ARG A 619 -6.84 24.60 -8.18
C ARG A 619 -5.61 24.48 -7.29
N GLN A 620 -4.44 24.80 -7.84
CA GLN A 620 -3.20 24.92 -7.08
C GLN A 620 -2.92 26.41 -6.82
N LEU A 621 -2.58 26.75 -5.59
CA LEU A 621 -2.18 28.11 -5.22
C LEU A 621 -0.67 28.13 -4.97
N THR A 622 0.05 29.01 -5.64
CA THR A 622 1.49 29.20 -5.45
C THR A 622 1.80 30.63 -5.05
N PHE A 623 2.54 30.81 -3.96
CA PHE A 623 3.06 32.10 -3.54
C PHE A 623 4.55 32.18 -3.83
N THR A 624 4.95 33.15 -4.64
CA THR A 624 6.32 33.29 -5.13
C THR A 624 6.97 34.52 -4.53
N THR A 625 8.19 34.39 -4.02
CA THR A 625 9.00 35.52 -3.55
C THR A 625 10.48 35.32 -3.83
N THR A 626 11.20 36.40 -4.09
CA THR A 626 12.67 36.40 -4.13
C THR A 626 13.29 36.49 -2.73
N LYS A 627 12.46 36.79 -1.72
CA LYS A 627 12.86 36.74 -0.32
C LYS A 627 12.93 35.28 0.15
N ARG A 628 13.25 35.10 1.43
CA ARG A 628 13.53 33.79 2.04
C ARG A 628 12.61 33.48 3.22
N TYR A 629 11.48 34.18 3.30
CA TYR A 629 10.49 34.02 4.36
C TYR A 629 9.08 34.26 3.80
N LEU A 630 8.15 33.40 4.19
CA LEU A 630 6.71 33.55 3.98
C LEU A 630 5.96 33.15 5.26
N ARG A 631 4.93 33.92 5.62
CA ARG A 631 3.97 33.57 6.68
C ARG A 631 2.59 33.42 6.05
N THR A 632 1.93 32.29 6.26
CA THR A 632 0.61 31.98 5.73
C THR A 632 -0.36 31.71 6.86
N GLU A 633 -1.50 32.39 6.83
CA GLU A 633 -2.61 32.18 7.76
C GLU A 633 -3.72 31.41 7.04
N ILE A 634 -4.13 30.26 7.59
CA ILE A 634 -5.19 29.40 7.06
C ILE A 634 -6.31 29.38 8.09
N ARG A 635 -7.51 29.84 7.72
CA ARG A 635 -8.63 30.01 8.66
C ARG A 635 -9.99 29.94 7.96
N PRO A 636 -11.10 29.82 8.70
CA PRO A 636 -12.43 29.94 8.12
C PRO A 636 -12.64 31.30 7.44
N ARG A 637 -13.55 31.34 6.47
CA ARG A 637 -13.89 32.57 5.75
C ARG A 637 -14.54 33.61 6.64
#